data_AF-A0A6A5BU76-F1
#
_entry.id   AF-A0A6A5BU76-F1
#
_cell.length_a   1.000
_cell.length_b   1.000
_cell.length_c   1.000
_cell.angle_alpha   90.00
_cell.angle_beta   90.00
_cell.angle_gamma   90.00
#
_symmetry.space_group_name_H-M   'P 1'
#
loop_
_entity.id
_entity.type
_entity.pdbx_description
1 polymer ?
#
loop_
_entity_poly.entity_id
_entity_poly.type
_entity_poly.pdbx_seq_one_letter_code
_entity_poly.pdbx_strand_id
1 'polypeptide(L)'
;MLQNTSFLSTAHSEGERKFLSKLISSQQQSQQYADENLKNKARSLIPVDRIHQNAQEKFKFAKERDPNAKPLLERLIIQELLNWFKGEFFKWVNNPPCGNCKSTNTHLTGGTSPNFEEAANLAGMVELYSCQDCNKTTRFPRYNYVGKLLETRRGRCGEWAQCFTLCARALGYDSRFVLDWTDHVWTEVFLDGSWIHCDSCEGVLDSPLMYESGWQKKLSYVIAFSIEEVVDVTKRYTRHFYDSEFQKRRRDIGISEEFLSEALRNINNQLQIFMPPYRATFIKKKQEKEMEELEQKQSISEDNLKDEEKRGRISGSKEWKEARGESGKTCEVGASCSVPQFVMDQSITETLDSFSHIQDIIASKRNSILCLGSSKIVNDTIVLTEDKTDQVGMAVLNEEFELQDMLISFKFIVRKSSGTGADGFSLLLHSNAQHNLGIGGSGIGYEGIPNSIAIEFDTYQTVDRTRDPNSNHISIQTRYNQPNSANHDYSLCCPGNLPITIADGLPHTCKLLIQNNNKLTLILDDKYLFLKDFVVDFQRVFGNGKKFKISFTGATGGLSEEHTILAWTVSFKSQKANGEQISTNLPPLESYILFEEGNLTGIEKKFREFCALESTSISEQQIQSLLNMSSWKMVDCSLIVNIIKQWKFDHLFPVIDLLRLAVVSNKWVAQTFSKLFIQNQKDHLLLNVLDRLKEANETNSSYSYCLLTLRLLNNMFTEKLSRVYVNKFSETILDQLCENKHFSAHLQNKAYIRNVWITTFFNLSLLFTKEFPSEEMTVRLFNIVFEFLENECKREDTDESCCVMALNAMVVLLKITSKEDSLNEDSMLHGLALSMDLVTLLSRQLATKFCDTQQHAPLHALIHSIIRHLDL
;
A
#
# COMPACT_ATOMS: atom_id res chain seq x y z
N MET A 1 21.00 3.74 19.51
CA MET A 1 22.12 2.92 19.02
C MET A 1 23.34 3.74 18.57
N LEU A 2 23.19 4.99 18.06
CA LEU A 2 24.33 5.82 17.60
C LEU A 2 25.08 6.60 18.71
N GLN A 3 24.81 6.37 20.00
CA GLN A 3 25.44 7.10 21.12
C GLN A 3 26.75 6.46 21.62
N ASN A 4 27.37 5.58 20.84
CA ASN A 4 28.64 4.97 21.24
C ASN A 4 29.78 5.99 21.11
N THR A 5 30.44 6.25 22.24
CA THR A 5 31.66 7.03 22.42
C THR A 5 32.84 6.56 21.55
N SER A 6 32.74 5.40 20.88
CA SER A 6 33.76 4.85 20.00
C SER A 6 33.89 5.55 18.63
N PHE A 7 32.92 6.35 18.20
CA PHE A 7 33.06 7.12 16.94
C PHE A 7 33.90 8.39 17.09
N LEU A 8 34.00 8.93 18.31
CA LEU A 8 34.74 10.17 18.54
C LEU A 8 36.26 9.95 18.53
N SER A 9 36.74 8.70 18.62
CA SER A 9 38.18 8.38 18.56
C SER A 9 38.77 8.41 17.16
N THR A 10 37.95 8.45 16.10
CA THR A 10 38.41 8.50 14.70
C THR A 10 38.51 9.92 14.14
N ALA A 11 38.04 10.94 14.87
CA ALA A 11 38.15 12.34 14.46
C ALA A 11 39.35 13.02 15.14
N HIS A 12 40.33 13.41 14.35
CA HIS A 12 41.60 13.98 14.80
C HIS A 12 41.59 15.52 14.75
N SER A 13 40.79 16.12 13.86
CA SER A 13 40.65 17.58 13.72
C SER A 13 39.34 18.13 14.32
N GLU A 14 39.25 19.45 14.53
CA GLU A 14 37.99 20.11 14.90
C GLU A 14 36.96 20.08 13.75
N GLY A 15 37.44 20.18 12.50
CA GLY A 15 36.61 20.07 11.29
C GLY A 15 35.93 18.70 11.21
N GLU A 16 36.71 17.63 11.38
CA GLU A 16 36.22 16.24 11.39
C GLU A 16 35.18 16.02 12.49
N ARG A 17 35.39 16.57 13.69
CA ARG A 17 34.41 16.47 14.78
C ARG A 17 33.09 17.16 14.46
N LYS A 18 33.13 18.37 13.87
CA LYS A 18 31.91 19.09 13.45
C LYS A 18 31.19 18.36 12.32
N PHE A 19 31.94 17.85 11.34
CA PHE A 19 31.39 17.09 10.22
C PHE A 19 30.72 15.80 10.69
N LEU A 20 31.40 15.02 11.54
CA LEU A 20 30.87 13.79 12.12
C LEU A 20 29.63 14.04 13.00
N SER A 21 29.63 15.12 13.78
CA SER A 21 28.45 15.51 14.56
C SER A 21 27.24 15.80 13.67
N LYS A 22 27.45 16.48 12.53
CA LYS A 22 26.39 16.73 11.53
C LYS A 22 25.94 15.44 10.83
N LEU A 23 26.86 14.54 10.48
CA LEU A 23 26.54 13.22 9.93
C LEU A 23 25.66 12.40 10.90
N ILE A 24 26.08 12.29 12.16
CA ILE A 24 25.38 11.48 13.17
C ILE A 24 24.00 12.07 13.47
N SER A 25 23.89 13.39 13.63
CA SER A 25 22.59 14.04 13.89
C SER A 25 21.63 13.88 12.70
N SER A 26 22.11 14.04 11.48
CA SER A 26 21.31 13.82 10.26
C SER A 26 20.88 12.34 10.13
N GLN A 27 21.76 11.39 10.48
CA GLN A 27 21.39 9.98 10.47
C GLN A 27 20.41 9.62 11.59
N GLN A 28 20.52 10.22 12.78
CA GLN A 28 19.51 10.03 13.82
C GLN A 28 18.14 10.55 13.39
N GLN A 29 18.12 11.68 12.67
CA GLN A 29 16.90 12.25 12.12
C GLN A 29 16.24 11.34 11.08
N SER A 30 17.03 10.69 10.21
CA SER A 30 16.51 9.78 9.17
C SER A 30 15.83 8.52 9.74
N GLN A 31 16.16 8.13 10.99
CA GLN A 31 15.52 6.98 11.65
C GLN A 31 14.03 7.18 11.91
N GLN A 32 13.53 8.43 11.95
CA GLN A 32 12.10 8.72 12.07
C GLN A 32 11.28 8.10 10.93
N TYR A 33 11.88 7.89 9.76
CA TYR A 33 11.21 7.30 8.59
C TYR A 33 10.93 5.80 8.73
N ALA A 34 11.47 5.14 9.75
CA ALA A 34 11.17 3.74 10.07
C ALA A 34 9.89 3.57 10.91
N ASP A 35 9.39 4.65 11.54
CA ASP A 35 8.23 4.59 12.44
C ASP A 35 6.92 4.36 11.67
N GLU A 36 6.29 3.21 11.92
CA GLU A 36 5.02 2.84 11.29
C GLU A 36 3.85 3.77 11.66
N ASN A 37 3.84 4.35 12.85
CA ASN A 37 2.79 5.29 13.23
C ASN A 37 2.90 6.59 12.43
N LEU A 38 4.13 7.07 12.22
CA LEU A 38 4.38 8.23 11.36
C LEU A 38 4.03 7.94 9.90
N LYS A 39 4.38 6.74 9.39
CA LYS A 39 3.99 6.32 8.04
C LYS A 39 2.47 6.17 7.89
N ASN A 40 1.77 5.61 8.87
CA ASN A 40 0.31 5.52 8.88
C ASN A 40 -0.33 6.91 8.89
N LYS A 41 0.17 7.83 9.73
CA LYS A 41 -0.29 9.23 9.77
C LYS A 41 -0.06 9.91 8.42
N ALA A 42 1.11 9.75 7.82
CA ALA A 42 1.38 10.29 6.48
C ALA A 42 0.43 9.68 5.42
N ARG A 43 0.29 8.35 5.36
CA ARG A 43 -0.65 7.66 4.43
C ARG A 43 -2.09 8.15 4.57
N SER A 44 -2.56 8.41 5.78
CA SER A 44 -3.92 8.94 6.01
C SER A 44 -4.14 10.36 5.46
N LEU A 45 -3.07 11.09 5.18
CA LEU A 45 -3.10 12.45 4.63
C LEU A 45 -2.82 12.50 3.13
N ILE A 46 -2.08 11.52 2.61
CA ILE A 46 -1.75 11.43 1.19
C ILE A 46 -2.97 10.92 0.42
N PRO A 47 -3.44 11.59 -0.64
CA PRO A 47 -4.51 11.10 -1.50
C PRO A 47 -3.95 10.03 -2.45
N VAL A 48 -3.63 8.85 -1.90
CA VAL A 48 -2.92 7.76 -2.59
C VAL A 48 -3.65 7.37 -3.87
N ASP A 49 -4.96 7.12 -3.79
CA ASP A 49 -5.74 6.67 -4.94
C ASP A 49 -5.72 7.69 -6.09
N ARG A 50 -5.84 8.99 -5.78
CA ARG A 50 -5.77 10.07 -6.77
C ARG A 50 -4.39 10.18 -7.42
N ILE A 51 -3.32 10.07 -6.63
CA ILE A 51 -1.94 10.09 -7.13
C ILE A 51 -1.70 8.89 -8.07
N HIS A 52 -2.14 7.69 -7.67
CA HIS A 52 -2.01 6.49 -8.50
C HIS A 52 -2.82 6.58 -9.79
N GLN A 53 -4.05 7.07 -9.72
CA GLN A 53 -4.91 7.26 -10.89
C GLN A 53 -4.28 8.22 -11.90
N ASN A 54 -3.87 9.41 -11.45
CA ASN A 54 -3.21 10.41 -12.32
C ASN A 54 -1.94 9.85 -12.98
N ALA A 55 -1.16 9.05 -12.23
CA ALA A 55 0.04 8.42 -12.75
C ALA A 55 -0.28 7.35 -13.82
N GLN A 56 -1.31 6.53 -13.60
CA GLN A 56 -1.77 5.52 -14.57
C GLN A 56 -2.29 6.15 -15.86
N GLU A 57 -3.01 7.27 -15.76
CA GLU A 57 -3.46 8.05 -16.92
C GLU A 57 -2.29 8.56 -17.76
N LYS A 58 -1.29 9.16 -17.11
CA LYS A 58 -0.07 9.62 -17.78
C LYS A 58 0.72 8.47 -18.41
N PHE A 59 0.74 7.30 -17.77
CA PHE A 59 1.39 6.11 -18.30
C PHE A 59 0.73 5.65 -19.59
N LYS A 60 -0.60 5.53 -19.59
CA LYS A 60 -1.38 5.14 -20.77
C LYS A 60 -1.19 6.13 -21.91
N PHE A 61 -1.34 7.43 -21.63
CA PHE A 61 -1.15 8.48 -22.63
C PHE A 61 0.25 8.45 -23.27
N ALA A 62 1.30 8.20 -22.49
CA ALA A 62 2.67 8.06 -23.01
C ALA A 62 2.81 6.87 -23.96
N LYS A 63 2.21 5.71 -23.62
CA LYS A 63 2.18 4.51 -24.46
C LYS A 63 1.36 4.67 -25.73
N GLU A 64 0.25 5.41 -25.68
CA GLU A 64 -0.59 5.69 -26.84
C GLU A 64 0.09 6.64 -27.82
N ARG A 65 0.80 7.65 -27.31
CA ARG A 65 1.55 8.61 -28.13
C ARG A 65 2.76 7.98 -28.80
N ASP A 66 3.45 7.08 -28.11
CA ASP A 66 4.58 6.32 -28.64
C ASP A 66 4.53 4.89 -28.06
N PRO A 67 4.09 3.89 -28.85
CA PRO A 67 4.02 2.49 -28.41
C PRO A 67 5.38 1.92 -27.96
N ASN A 68 6.48 2.47 -28.49
CA ASN A 68 7.83 2.05 -28.12
C ASN A 68 8.35 2.74 -26.85
N ALA A 69 7.67 3.80 -26.37
CA ALA A 69 8.04 4.44 -25.12
C ALA A 69 7.96 3.43 -23.96
N LYS A 70 8.94 3.47 -23.06
CA LYS A 70 8.97 2.65 -21.84
C LYS A 70 8.82 3.57 -20.61
N PRO A 71 7.68 4.25 -20.42
CA PRO A 71 7.45 5.03 -19.21
C PRO A 71 7.46 4.08 -18.01
N LEU A 72 7.94 4.57 -16.86
CA LEU A 72 7.88 3.84 -15.59
C LEU A 72 6.72 4.39 -14.77
N LEU A 73 5.77 3.55 -14.36
CA LEU A 73 4.58 4.00 -13.64
C LEU A 73 4.95 4.60 -12.27
N GLU A 74 5.89 3.98 -11.57
CA GLU A 74 6.37 4.44 -10.26
C GLU A 74 7.02 5.82 -10.36
N ARG A 75 7.69 6.13 -11.47
CA ARG A 75 8.23 7.47 -11.73
C ARG A 75 7.12 8.51 -11.84
N LEU A 76 6.01 8.16 -12.48
CA LEU A 76 4.84 9.03 -12.60
C LEU A 76 4.13 9.19 -11.25
N ILE A 77 4.06 8.14 -10.42
CA ILE A 77 3.53 8.21 -9.05
C ILE A 77 4.33 9.20 -8.21
N ILE A 78 5.66 9.13 -8.24
CA ILE A 78 6.51 10.07 -7.49
C ILE A 78 6.37 11.50 -8.03
N GLN A 79 6.23 11.69 -9.34
CA GLN A 79 5.97 13.01 -9.90
C GLN A 79 4.63 13.58 -9.42
N GLU A 80 3.57 12.77 -9.37
CA GLU A 80 2.27 13.19 -8.84
C GLU A 80 2.31 13.47 -7.34
N LEU A 81 3.09 12.69 -6.58
CA LEU A 81 3.33 12.97 -5.18
C LEU A 81 4.03 14.33 -4.98
N LEU A 82 5.04 14.66 -5.79
CA LEU A 82 5.69 15.98 -5.78
C LEU A 82 4.69 17.11 -6.09
N ASN A 83 3.85 16.90 -7.11
CA ASN A 83 2.85 17.87 -7.54
C ASN A 83 1.83 18.16 -6.43
N TRP A 84 1.27 17.10 -5.82
CA TRP A 84 0.35 17.23 -4.68
C TRP A 84 1.04 17.88 -3.47
N PHE A 85 2.25 17.43 -3.13
CA PHE A 85 2.95 17.92 -1.96
C PHE A 85 3.19 19.44 -2.04
N LYS A 86 3.62 19.92 -3.21
CA LYS A 86 3.88 21.33 -3.47
C LYS A 86 2.63 22.16 -3.73
N GLY A 87 1.67 21.63 -4.47
CA GLY A 87 0.48 22.35 -4.92
C GLY A 87 -0.60 22.47 -3.84
N GLU A 88 -0.71 21.48 -2.95
CA GLU A 88 -1.85 21.35 -2.05
C GLU A 88 -1.44 21.16 -0.58
N PHE A 89 -0.44 20.31 -0.33
CA PHE A 89 -0.19 19.84 1.04
C PHE A 89 0.67 20.78 1.87
N PHE A 90 1.81 21.24 1.34
CA PHE A 90 2.85 21.92 2.11
C PHE A 90 3.09 23.35 1.61
N LYS A 91 3.27 24.30 2.53
CA LYS A 91 3.36 25.73 2.21
C LYS A 91 4.73 26.34 2.52
N TRP A 92 5.24 27.13 1.58
CA TRP A 92 6.52 27.83 1.75
C TRP A 92 6.35 29.01 2.72
N VAL A 93 7.32 29.21 3.60
CA VAL A 93 7.33 30.32 4.57
C VAL A 93 8.63 31.10 4.45
N ASN A 94 8.55 32.29 3.85
CA ASN A 94 9.60 33.30 4.00
C ASN A 94 9.49 33.94 5.38
N ASN A 95 8.39 34.69 5.59
CA ASN A 95 8.03 35.28 6.88
C ASN A 95 6.66 34.72 7.31
N PRO A 96 6.49 34.30 8.58
CA PRO A 96 5.21 33.82 9.09
C PRO A 96 4.19 34.98 9.18
N PRO A 97 2.91 34.77 8.83
CA PRO A 97 1.88 35.76 9.13
C PRO A 97 1.74 35.96 10.64
N CYS A 98 1.34 37.15 11.05
CA CYS A 98 1.19 37.50 12.46
C CYS A 98 0.22 36.55 13.17
N GLY A 99 0.64 35.98 14.30
CA GLY A 99 -0.22 35.10 15.11
C GLY A 99 -1.51 35.78 15.57
N ASN A 100 -1.43 37.10 15.85
CA ASN A 100 -2.52 37.91 16.38
C ASN A 100 -3.45 38.47 15.28
N CYS A 101 -2.95 39.29 14.34
CA CYS A 101 -3.78 39.97 13.34
C CYS A 101 -3.76 39.34 11.94
N LYS A 102 -3.03 38.23 11.75
CA LYS A 102 -2.86 37.52 10.46
C LYS A 102 -2.21 38.31 9.31
N SER A 103 -1.79 39.54 9.56
CA SER A 103 -1.00 40.32 8.60
C SER A 103 0.25 39.58 8.15
N THR A 104 0.56 39.67 6.86
CA THR A 104 1.78 39.16 6.25
C THR A 104 2.96 40.14 6.40
N ASN A 105 2.72 41.35 6.91
CA ASN A 105 3.72 42.39 7.15
C ASN A 105 4.49 42.13 8.46
N THR A 106 5.28 41.06 8.45
CA THR A 106 6.16 40.68 9.56
C THR A 106 7.62 40.68 9.12
N HIS A 107 8.50 41.09 10.04
CA HIS A 107 9.94 41.11 9.81
C HIS A 107 10.66 40.33 10.91
N LEU A 108 11.75 39.67 10.53
CA LEU A 108 12.59 38.93 11.47
C LEU A 108 13.26 39.91 12.44
N THR A 109 13.13 39.64 13.73
CA THR A 109 13.72 40.45 14.82
C THR A 109 14.84 39.73 15.57
N GLY A 110 14.90 38.41 15.47
CA GLY A 110 15.94 37.60 16.12
C GLY A 110 15.53 36.15 16.26
N GLY A 111 16.31 35.39 17.04
CA GLY A 111 16.05 34.00 17.39
C GLY A 111 16.03 33.80 18.90
N THR A 112 15.33 32.76 19.36
CA THR A 112 15.29 32.36 20.77
C THR A 112 15.28 30.84 20.91
N SER A 113 15.55 30.35 22.12
CA SER A 113 15.47 28.93 22.43
C SER A 113 14.02 28.43 22.35
N PRO A 114 13.81 27.17 21.92
CA PRO A 114 12.51 26.52 21.99
C PRO A 114 11.96 26.48 23.42
N ASN A 115 10.65 26.65 23.55
CA ASN A 115 9.94 26.32 24.80
C ASN A 115 9.80 24.78 24.94
N PHE A 116 9.20 24.32 26.04
CA PHE A 116 9.04 22.89 26.32
C PHE A 116 8.31 22.11 25.21
N GLU A 117 7.19 22.65 24.71
CA GLU A 117 6.41 22.00 23.64
C GLU A 117 7.17 22.01 22.30
N GLU A 118 7.85 23.11 22.00
CA GLU A 118 8.63 23.26 20.77
C GLU A 118 9.84 22.31 20.76
N ALA A 119 10.54 22.18 21.90
CA ALA A 119 11.64 21.25 22.09
C ALA A 119 11.18 19.79 22.01
N ALA A 120 10.00 19.46 22.55
CA ALA A 120 9.42 18.12 22.44
C ALA A 120 9.16 17.69 20.97
N ASN A 121 8.95 18.67 20.08
CA ASN A 121 8.83 18.46 18.64
C ASN A 121 10.15 18.67 17.87
N LEU A 122 11.28 18.53 18.58
CA LEU A 122 12.64 18.63 18.05
C LEU A 122 12.93 19.96 17.34
N ALA A 123 12.32 21.07 17.78
CA ALA A 123 12.72 22.37 17.28
C ALA A 123 14.15 22.69 17.72
N GLY A 124 15.05 23.00 16.77
CA GLY A 124 16.43 23.38 17.09
C GLY A 124 16.57 24.86 17.48
N MET A 125 15.72 25.70 16.90
CA MET A 125 15.67 27.14 17.14
C MET A 125 14.27 27.69 16.85
N VAL A 126 13.99 28.89 17.36
CA VAL A 126 12.74 29.62 17.10
C VAL A 126 13.06 31.01 16.57
N GLU A 127 12.56 31.31 15.38
CA GLU A 127 12.66 32.64 14.78
C GLU A 127 11.55 33.54 15.34
N LEU A 128 11.87 34.78 15.68
CA LEU A 128 10.94 35.77 16.22
C LEU A 128 10.65 36.85 15.18
N TYR A 129 9.37 37.04 14.90
CA TYR A 129 8.89 37.99 13.89
C TYR A 129 8.01 39.07 14.52
N SER A 130 8.35 40.34 14.31
CA SER A 130 7.52 41.45 14.77
C SER A 130 6.59 41.92 13.66
N CYS A 131 5.30 42.05 13.98
CA CYS A 131 4.28 42.54 13.06
C CYS A 131 4.24 44.06 13.05
N GLN A 132 4.32 44.69 11.88
CA GLN A 132 4.28 46.15 11.75
C GLN A 132 2.89 46.75 11.98
N ASP A 133 1.83 45.96 11.84
CA ASP A 133 0.47 46.49 11.94
C ASP A 133 -0.09 46.44 13.38
N CYS A 134 0.39 45.51 14.21
CA CYS A 134 -0.10 45.36 15.60
C CYS A 134 1.01 45.28 16.65
N ASN A 135 2.29 45.39 16.26
CA ASN A 135 3.47 45.34 17.14
C ASN A 135 3.57 44.08 18.01
N LYS A 136 2.85 43.01 17.68
CA LYS A 136 2.95 41.71 18.36
C LYS A 136 3.99 40.81 17.71
N THR A 137 4.71 40.08 18.56
CA THR A 137 5.72 39.10 18.16
C THR A 137 5.07 37.75 17.86
N THR A 138 5.46 37.13 16.74
CA THR A 138 5.09 35.79 16.32
C THR A 138 6.30 34.88 16.38
N ARG A 139 6.14 33.68 16.95
CA ARG A 139 7.16 32.64 17.01
C ARG A 139 7.06 31.74 15.78
N PHE A 140 8.20 31.37 15.20
CA PHE A 140 8.30 30.39 14.12
C PHE A 140 9.36 29.33 14.46
N PRO A 141 8.95 28.24 15.14
CA PRO A 141 9.85 27.14 15.49
C PRO A 141 10.28 26.36 14.24
N ARG A 142 11.58 26.07 14.13
CA ARG A 142 12.15 25.23 13.06
C ARG A 142 12.13 23.77 13.49
N TYR A 143 11.00 23.10 13.28
CA TYR A 143 10.73 21.73 13.74
C TYR A 143 11.50 20.68 12.93
N ASN A 144 12.03 19.67 13.62
CA ASN A 144 12.67 18.49 13.01
C ASN A 144 11.90 17.17 13.25
N TYR A 145 10.86 17.20 14.08
CA TYR A 145 9.97 16.06 14.26
C TYR A 145 8.98 15.99 13.10
N VAL A 146 9.11 14.98 12.25
CA VAL A 146 8.31 14.87 11.01
C VAL A 146 6.82 14.73 11.29
N GLY A 147 6.44 14.15 12.44
CA GLY A 147 5.05 14.09 12.87
C GLY A 147 4.41 15.45 13.10
N LYS A 148 5.21 16.46 13.52
CA LYS A 148 4.77 17.86 13.65
C LYS A 148 4.72 18.58 12.30
N LEU A 149 5.58 18.20 11.36
CA LEU A 149 5.58 18.75 10.01
C LEU A 149 4.30 18.37 9.25
N LEU A 150 3.77 17.16 9.45
CA LEU A 150 2.47 16.72 8.90
C LEU A 150 1.28 17.56 9.42
N GLU A 151 1.40 18.17 10.60
CA GLU A 151 0.39 19.05 11.19
C GLU A 151 0.55 20.49 10.74
N THR A 152 1.78 21.01 10.84
CA THR A 152 2.06 22.42 10.54
C THR A 152 1.99 22.71 9.04
N ARG A 153 2.36 21.73 8.21
CA ARG A 153 2.28 21.78 6.74
C ARG A 153 2.93 23.00 6.12
N ARG A 154 4.01 23.48 6.74
CA ARG A 154 4.68 24.71 6.32
C ARG A 154 6.13 24.75 6.77
N GLY A 155 6.98 25.43 6.00
CA GLY A 155 8.40 25.59 6.33
C GLY A 155 9.24 26.06 5.16
N ARG A 156 10.55 25.79 5.23
CA ARG A 156 11.53 26.00 4.15
C ARG A 156 12.09 24.65 3.71
N CYS A 157 13.14 24.63 2.88
CA CYS A 157 13.67 23.40 2.30
C CYS A 157 13.91 22.27 3.31
N GLY A 158 14.43 22.59 4.50
CA GLY A 158 14.58 21.67 5.63
C GLY A 158 13.31 20.89 5.97
N GLU A 159 12.21 21.59 6.27
CA GLU A 159 10.93 20.98 6.64
C GLU A 159 10.26 20.28 5.44
N TRP A 160 10.38 20.87 4.24
CA TRP A 160 9.82 20.31 3.02
C TRP A 160 10.44 18.95 2.68
N ALA A 161 11.77 18.86 2.59
CA ALA A 161 12.47 17.63 2.24
C ALA A 161 12.25 16.53 3.29
N GLN A 162 12.26 16.88 4.59
CA GLN A 162 11.99 15.91 5.65
C GLN A 162 10.58 15.32 5.58
N CYS A 163 9.56 16.18 5.46
CA CYS A 163 8.18 15.74 5.42
C CYS A 163 7.87 14.96 4.13
N PHE A 164 8.43 15.39 2.98
CA PHE A 164 8.30 14.67 1.72
C PHE A 164 8.97 13.29 1.76
N THR A 165 10.17 13.18 2.35
CA THR A 165 10.87 11.90 2.51
C THR A 165 10.02 10.90 3.31
N LEU A 166 9.36 11.36 4.39
CA LEU A 166 8.38 10.52 5.10
C LEU A 166 7.22 10.09 4.20
N CYS A 167 6.68 10.99 3.37
CA CYS A 167 5.57 10.67 2.47
C CYS A 167 5.96 9.59 1.45
N ALA A 168 7.13 9.70 0.81
CA ALA A 168 7.63 8.69 -0.12
C ALA A 168 7.84 7.33 0.58
N ARG A 169 8.41 7.32 1.79
CA ARG A 169 8.56 6.13 2.63
C ARG A 169 7.22 5.53 3.05
N ALA A 170 6.21 6.37 3.26
CA ALA A 170 4.87 5.95 3.67
C ALA A 170 4.16 5.18 2.55
N LEU A 171 4.44 5.50 1.29
CA LEU A 171 3.96 4.78 0.10
C LEU A 171 4.77 3.51 -0.23
N GLY A 172 5.78 3.18 0.57
CA GLY A 172 6.57 1.95 0.41
C GLY A 172 7.85 2.11 -0.41
N TYR A 173 8.14 3.30 -0.95
CA TYR A 173 9.38 3.51 -1.71
C TYR A 173 10.59 3.60 -0.78
N ASP A 174 11.72 3.03 -1.19
CA ASP A 174 13.00 3.31 -0.56
C ASP A 174 13.39 4.76 -0.83
N SER A 175 13.67 5.51 0.23
CA SER A 175 13.95 6.94 0.12
C SER A 175 15.09 7.36 1.04
N ARG A 176 15.91 8.29 0.55
CA ARG A 176 16.99 8.94 1.29
C ARG A 176 16.67 10.42 1.45
N PHE A 177 16.96 10.96 2.62
CA PHE A 177 17.08 12.40 2.82
C PHE A 177 18.49 12.82 2.40
N VAL A 178 18.62 13.81 1.54
CA VAL A 178 19.91 14.25 0.98
C VAL A 178 20.25 15.62 1.50
N LEU A 179 21.48 15.76 2.00
CA LEU A 179 22.02 17.00 2.54
C LEU A 179 23.22 17.46 1.72
N ASP A 180 23.09 18.67 1.18
CA ASP A 180 24.17 19.43 0.59
C ASP A 180 24.78 20.38 1.64
N TRP A 181 26.11 20.34 1.77
CA TRP A 181 26.84 21.16 2.74
C TRP A 181 26.76 22.67 2.47
N THR A 182 26.28 23.07 1.29
CA THR A 182 26.03 24.46 0.91
C THR A 182 24.60 24.94 1.19
N ASP A 183 23.98 24.36 2.23
CA ASP A 183 22.70 24.77 2.82
C ASP A 183 21.47 24.52 1.90
N HIS A 184 21.35 23.29 1.41
CA HIS A 184 20.13 22.81 0.76
C HIS A 184 19.92 21.32 1.05
N VAL A 185 18.67 20.87 0.94
CA VAL A 185 18.27 19.49 1.21
C VAL A 185 17.16 19.06 0.28
N TRP A 186 17.11 17.77 -0.06
CA TRP A 186 16.10 17.17 -0.93
C TRP A 186 15.97 15.67 -0.64
N THR A 187 15.32 14.92 -1.54
CA THR A 187 15.04 13.49 -1.38
C THR A 187 15.59 12.70 -2.57
N GLU A 188 16.09 11.49 -2.35
CA GLU A 188 16.26 10.49 -3.41
C GLU A 188 15.26 9.36 -3.21
N VAL A 189 14.69 8.84 -4.29
CA VAL A 189 13.76 7.71 -4.28
C VAL A 189 14.30 6.61 -5.20
N PHE A 190 14.36 5.38 -4.72
CA PHE A 190 14.87 4.25 -5.51
C PHE A 190 13.78 3.69 -6.42
N LEU A 191 13.97 3.75 -7.73
CA LEU A 191 13.04 3.31 -8.76
C LEU A 191 13.81 2.57 -9.86
N ASP A 192 13.26 1.46 -10.36
CA ASP A 192 13.83 0.68 -11.48
C ASP A 192 15.34 0.39 -11.33
N GLY A 193 15.74 0.03 -10.12
CA GLY A 193 17.13 -0.32 -9.82
C GLY A 193 18.10 0.85 -9.72
N SER A 194 17.65 2.12 -9.70
CA SER A 194 18.52 3.30 -9.59
C SER A 194 17.93 4.35 -8.63
N TRP A 195 18.79 5.19 -8.04
CA TRP A 195 18.35 6.30 -7.19
C TRP A 195 17.99 7.53 -8.03
N ILE A 196 16.76 8.00 -7.88
CA ILE A 196 16.21 9.13 -8.62
C ILE A 196 16.11 10.35 -7.71
N HIS A 197 16.70 11.45 -8.17
CA HIS A 197 16.66 12.75 -7.49
C HIS A 197 15.22 13.29 -7.43
N CYS A 198 14.78 13.80 -6.28
CA CYS A 198 13.47 14.41 -6.06
C CYS A 198 13.61 15.68 -5.20
N ASP A 199 13.34 16.87 -5.74
CA ASP A 199 13.25 18.11 -4.97
C ASP A 199 11.78 18.54 -4.84
N SER A 200 11.22 18.38 -3.63
CA SER A 200 9.83 18.74 -3.32
C SER A 200 9.57 20.25 -3.26
N CYS A 201 10.59 21.07 -2.97
CA CYS A 201 10.46 22.53 -2.99
C CYS A 201 10.28 23.02 -4.42
N GLU A 202 10.96 22.37 -5.37
CA GLU A 202 10.96 22.74 -6.78
C GLU A 202 9.87 21.99 -7.56
N GLY A 203 9.42 20.82 -7.08
CA GLY A 203 8.48 19.93 -7.78
C GLY A 203 9.16 19.18 -8.93
N VAL A 204 10.47 18.96 -8.81
CA VAL A 204 11.34 18.46 -9.88
C VAL A 204 11.80 17.04 -9.58
N LEU A 205 11.72 16.18 -10.59
CA LEU A 205 12.15 14.79 -10.56
C LEU A 205 13.27 14.56 -11.57
N ASP A 206 14.33 13.89 -11.13
CA ASP A 206 15.44 13.39 -11.96
C ASP A 206 16.23 14.47 -12.73
N SER A 207 16.49 15.59 -12.07
CA SER A 207 17.31 16.70 -12.58
C SER A 207 18.46 17.02 -11.61
N PRO A 208 19.36 16.07 -11.32
CA PRO A 208 20.38 16.25 -10.28
C PRO A 208 21.37 17.38 -10.58
N LEU A 209 21.61 17.75 -11.85
CA LEU A 209 22.54 18.84 -12.17
C LEU A 209 21.91 20.24 -12.02
N MET A 210 20.63 20.34 -11.65
CA MET A 210 19.96 21.64 -11.51
C MET A 210 20.63 22.58 -10.50
N TYR A 211 21.31 22.03 -9.49
CA TYR A 211 21.99 22.81 -8.46
C TYR A 211 23.30 23.43 -8.96
N GLU A 212 24.13 22.64 -9.65
CA GLU A 212 25.41 23.12 -10.17
C GLU A 212 25.20 23.91 -11.47
N SER A 213 24.46 23.36 -12.44
CA SER A 213 24.27 23.97 -13.75
C SER A 213 23.20 25.06 -13.76
N GLY A 214 22.04 24.82 -13.12
CA GLY A 214 20.93 25.77 -13.11
C GLY A 214 21.13 26.90 -12.10
N TRP A 215 21.42 26.54 -10.86
CA TRP A 215 21.54 27.50 -9.75
C TRP A 215 22.97 28.02 -9.57
N GLN A 216 23.96 27.45 -10.26
CA GLN A 216 25.37 27.85 -10.16
C GLN A 216 25.95 27.68 -8.75
N LYS A 217 25.45 26.68 -7.99
CA LYS A 217 25.96 26.37 -6.66
C LYS A 217 27.36 25.76 -6.75
N LYS A 218 28.26 26.25 -5.88
CA LYS A 218 29.60 25.68 -5.71
C LYS A 218 29.57 24.51 -4.72
N LEU A 219 29.07 23.37 -5.18
CA LEU A 219 28.91 22.17 -4.36
C LEU A 219 30.26 21.65 -3.81
N SER A 220 30.18 20.90 -2.71
CA SER A 220 31.33 20.26 -2.06
C SER A 220 31.04 18.83 -1.62
N TYR A 221 30.19 18.65 -0.60
CA TYR A 221 29.71 17.36 -0.11
C TYR A 221 28.19 17.27 -0.21
N VAL A 222 27.71 16.18 -0.80
CA VAL A 222 26.29 15.82 -0.83
C VAL A 222 26.15 14.41 -0.27
N ILE A 223 25.57 14.30 0.92
CA ILE A 223 25.45 13.03 1.66
C ILE A 223 23.99 12.63 1.77
N ALA A 224 23.68 11.38 1.43
CA ALA A 224 22.34 10.82 1.49
C ALA A 224 22.18 9.90 2.72
N PHE A 225 21.05 10.01 3.41
CA PHE A 225 20.72 9.31 4.65
C PHE A 225 19.40 8.53 4.50
N SER A 226 19.43 7.22 4.69
CA SER A 226 18.24 6.38 4.78
C SER A 226 18.17 5.68 6.13
N ILE A 227 17.11 4.88 6.33
CA ILE A 227 17.00 4.01 7.50
C ILE A 227 18.05 2.88 7.52
N GLU A 228 18.68 2.57 6.38
CA GLU A 228 19.55 1.40 6.18
C GLU A 228 21.00 1.74 5.82
N GLU A 229 21.26 2.94 5.31
CA GLU A 229 22.58 3.35 4.82
C GLU A 229 22.77 4.87 4.79
N VAL A 230 24.04 5.28 4.81
CA VAL A 230 24.53 6.63 4.56
C VAL A 230 25.60 6.57 3.46
N VAL A 231 25.44 7.38 2.42
CA VAL A 231 26.25 7.31 1.19
C VAL A 231 26.67 8.72 0.75
N ASP A 232 27.92 8.87 0.31
CA ASP A 232 28.36 10.07 -0.42
C ASP A 232 27.86 9.98 -1.87
N VAL A 233 26.86 10.80 -2.19
CA VAL A 233 26.23 10.85 -3.51
C VAL A 233 26.68 12.06 -4.33
N THR A 234 27.77 12.73 -3.92
CA THR A 234 28.27 13.98 -4.55
C THR A 234 28.40 13.84 -6.07
N LYS A 235 28.96 12.74 -6.56
CA LYS A 235 29.16 12.46 -8.00
C LYS A 235 27.86 12.44 -8.82
N ARG A 236 26.69 12.29 -8.19
CA ARG A 236 25.40 12.36 -8.88
C ARG A 236 25.08 13.80 -9.31
N TYR A 237 25.49 14.77 -8.49
CA TYR A 237 25.09 16.18 -8.54
C TYR A 237 26.16 17.12 -9.12
N THR A 238 27.29 16.57 -9.57
CA THR A 238 28.32 17.32 -10.29
C THR A 238 28.89 16.49 -11.44
N ARG A 239 29.38 17.13 -12.50
CA ARG A 239 30.22 16.53 -13.55
C ARG A 239 31.70 16.87 -13.39
N HIS A 240 32.01 17.73 -12.44
CA HIS A 240 33.34 18.26 -12.18
C HIS A 240 33.98 17.62 -10.95
N PHE A 241 33.55 16.41 -10.56
CA PHE A 241 34.00 15.82 -9.30
C PHE A 241 35.53 15.72 -9.23
N TYR A 242 36.17 15.32 -10.33
CA TYR A 242 37.63 15.14 -10.41
C TYR A 242 38.39 16.43 -10.72
N ASP A 243 37.69 17.55 -10.96
CA ASP A 243 38.35 18.81 -11.27
C ASP A 243 39.12 19.32 -10.04
N SER A 244 40.30 19.87 -10.32
CA SER A 244 41.19 20.35 -9.26
C SER A 244 40.53 21.39 -8.34
N GLU A 245 39.63 22.20 -8.87
CA GLU A 245 38.90 23.24 -8.15
C GLU A 245 37.77 22.64 -7.27
N PHE A 246 37.01 21.66 -7.77
CA PHE A 246 36.01 20.94 -6.97
C PHE A 246 36.66 20.19 -5.80
N GLN A 247 37.74 19.47 -6.09
CA GLN A 247 38.51 18.75 -5.08
C GLN A 247 39.16 19.70 -4.06
N LYS A 248 39.54 20.91 -4.49
CA LYS A 248 40.01 21.95 -3.56
C LYS A 248 38.90 22.37 -2.60
N ARG A 249 37.67 22.62 -3.08
CA ARG A 249 36.53 22.97 -2.20
C ARG A 249 36.24 21.90 -1.14
N ARG A 250 36.37 20.62 -1.49
CA ARG A 250 36.24 19.52 -0.52
C ARG A 250 37.33 19.56 0.54
N ARG A 251 38.60 19.70 0.13
CA ARG A 251 39.74 19.82 1.06
C ARG A 251 39.66 21.06 1.97
N ASP A 252 39.17 22.18 1.45
CA ASP A 252 39.04 23.45 2.20
C ASP A 252 38.03 23.34 3.36
N ILE A 253 37.15 22.33 3.38
CA ILE A 253 36.25 22.02 4.51
C ILE A 253 37.01 21.33 5.66
N GLY A 254 38.24 20.85 5.41
CA GLY A 254 39.11 20.26 6.43
C GLY A 254 38.82 18.79 6.73
N ILE A 255 38.33 18.05 5.74
CA ILE A 255 37.96 16.63 5.84
C ILE A 255 38.76 15.84 4.81
N SER A 256 39.40 14.75 5.23
CA SER A 256 40.04 13.81 4.30
C SER A 256 39.02 12.82 3.73
N GLU A 257 39.23 12.36 2.50
CA GLU A 257 38.36 11.36 1.88
C GLU A 257 38.46 10.01 2.60
N GLU A 258 39.63 9.70 3.17
CA GLU A 258 39.86 8.52 4.02
C GLU A 258 39.00 8.58 5.29
N PHE A 259 38.96 9.72 5.97
CA PHE A 259 38.13 9.92 7.15
C PHE A 259 36.65 9.76 6.82
N LEU A 260 36.19 10.38 5.72
CA LEU A 260 34.79 10.29 5.30
C LEU A 260 34.40 8.83 5.01
N SER A 261 35.23 8.12 4.23
CA SER A 261 35.01 6.71 3.89
C SER A 261 34.92 5.84 5.14
N GLU A 262 35.82 6.03 6.10
CA GLU A 262 35.80 5.30 7.37
C GLU A 262 34.57 5.65 8.22
N ALA A 263 34.21 6.92 8.32
CA ALA A 263 33.03 7.36 9.07
C ALA A 263 31.73 6.75 8.50
N LEU A 264 31.56 6.80 7.18
CA LEU A 264 30.40 6.21 6.50
C LEU A 264 30.34 4.69 6.69
N ARG A 265 31.47 4.00 6.52
CA ARG A 265 31.58 2.55 6.75
C ARG A 265 31.16 2.19 8.18
N ASN A 266 31.65 2.92 9.17
CA ASN A 266 31.33 2.65 10.57
C ASN A 266 29.84 2.89 10.89
N ILE A 267 29.23 3.93 10.31
CA ILE A 267 27.79 4.19 10.45
C ILE A 267 26.99 3.05 9.78
N ASN A 268 27.33 2.68 8.55
CA ASN A 268 26.62 1.62 7.81
C ASN A 268 26.70 0.26 8.50
N ASN A 269 27.88 -0.11 9.02
CA ASN A 269 28.06 -1.33 9.81
C ASN A 269 27.10 -1.40 11.01
N GLN A 270 26.81 -0.26 11.65
CA GLN A 270 25.86 -0.23 12.77
C GLN A 270 24.40 -0.29 12.32
N LEU A 271 24.04 0.35 11.22
CA LEU A 271 22.67 0.29 10.68
C LEU A 271 22.32 -1.12 10.20
N GLN A 272 23.29 -1.83 9.66
CA GLN A 272 23.09 -3.11 8.98
C GLN A 272 23.32 -4.33 9.88
N ILE A 273 23.74 -4.14 11.13
CA ILE A 273 24.10 -5.24 12.04
C ILE A 273 22.94 -6.23 12.31
N PHE A 274 21.69 -5.76 12.25
CA PHE A 274 20.48 -6.58 12.44
C PHE A 274 19.74 -6.89 11.14
N MET A 275 20.35 -6.59 9.99
CA MET A 275 19.72 -6.75 8.69
C MET A 275 19.60 -8.24 8.30
N PRO A 276 18.46 -8.69 7.74
CA PRO A 276 18.36 -10.03 7.15
C PRO A 276 19.37 -10.24 6.01
N PRO A 277 19.95 -11.44 5.83
CA PRO A 277 20.94 -11.72 4.78
C PRO A 277 20.49 -11.34 3.36
N TYR A 278 19.23 -11.61 3.00
CA TYR A 278 18.70 -11.22 1.67
C TYR A 278 18.72 -9.70 1.47
N ARG A 279 18.35 -8.93 2.51
CA ARG A 279 18.34 -7.46 2.45
C ARG A 279 19.77 -6.91 2.44
N ALA A 280 20.69 -7.52 3.18
CA ALA A 280 22.10 -7.18 3.14
C ALA A 280 22.71 -7.42 1.74
N THR A 281 22.42 -8.56 1.11
CA THR A 281 22.83 -8.87 -0.26
C THR A 281 22.20 -7.92 -1.28
N PHE A 282 20.90 -7.60 -1.12
CA PHE A 282 20.21 -6.62 -1.97
C PHE A 282 20.87 -5.24 -1.89
N ILE A 283 21.14 -4.73 -0.68
CA ILE A 283 21.79 -3.43 -0.48
C ILE A 283 23.19 -3.44 -1.06
N LYS A 284 23.96 -4.52 -0.84
CA LYS A 284 25.31 -4.64 -1.42
C LYS A 284 25.29 -4.56 -2.94
N LYS A 285 24.45 -5.34 -3.62
CA LYS A 285 24.28 -5.30 -5.09
C LYS A 285 23.85 -3.91 -5.56
N LYS A 286 22.92 -3.27 -4.84
CA LYS A 286 22.44 -1.93 -5.11
C LYS A 286 23.55 -0.87 -4.97
N GLN A 287 24.41 -0.98 -3.97
CA GLN A 287 25.56 -0.10 -3.76
C GLN A 287 26.63 -0.28 -4.83
N GLU A 288 26.92 -1.52 -5.23
CA GLU A 288 27.84 -1.83 -6.33
C GLU A 288 27.36 -1.19 -7.63
N LYS A 289 26.08 -1.39 -7.98
CA LYS A 289 25.46 -0.76 -9.16
C LYS A 289 25.48 0.77 -9.08
N GLU A 290 25.14 1.35 -7.93
CA GLU A 290 25.16 2.81 -7.73
C GLU A 290 26.57 3.38 -7.93
N MET A 291 27.60 2.72 -7.40
CA MET A 291 28.98 3.16 -7.55
C MET A 291 29.41 3.15 -9.03
N GLU A 292 29.07 2.11 -9.78
CA GLU A 292 29.31 2.06 -11.23
C GLU A 292 28.58 3.19 -11.97
N GLU A 293 27.29 3.42 -11.67
CA GLU A 293 26.51 4.50 -12.26
C GLU A 293 27.11 5.89 -11.98
N LEU A 294 27.60 6.12 -10.76
CA LEU A 294 28.19 7.39 -10.34
C LEU A 294 29.50 7.68 -11.08
N GLU A 295 30.32 6.66 -11.31
CA GLU A 295 31.54 6.79 -12.12
C GLU A 295 31.23 7.03 -13.60
N GLN A 296 30.31 6.24 -14.17
CA GLN A 296 29.89 6.39 -15.57
C GLN A 296 29.35 7.79 -15.85
N LYS A 297 28.62 8.40 -14.89
CA LYS A 297 28.10 9.76 -15.05
C LYS A 297 29.19 10.83 -15.16
N GLN A 298 30.40 10.60 -14.65
CA GLN A 298 31.50 11.56 -14.78
C GLN A 298 32.09 11.61 -16.20
N SER A 299 31.86 10.60 -17.04
CA SER A 299 32.37 10.57 -18.42
C SER A 299 31.37 11.11 -19.47
N ILE A 300 30.15 11.46 -19.06
CA ILE A 300 29.10 12.01 -19.93
C ILE A 300 29.30 13.53 -20.09
N SER A 301 29.31 14.03 -21.33
CA SER A 301 29.47 15.47 -21.61
C SER A 301 28.27 16.30 -21.14
N GLU A 302 28.53 17.57 -20.80
CA GLU A 302 27.52 18.53 -20.33
C GLU A 302 26.60 19.05 -21.45
N ASP A 303 26.88 18.72 -22.71
CA ASP A 303 26.13 19.23 -23.86
C ASP A 303 24.66 18.75 -23.89
N ASN A 304 24.32 17.72 -23.09
CA ASN A 304 23.01 17.08 -23.04
C ASN A 304 22.21 17.36 -21.73
N LEU A 305 22.35 18.55 -21.14
CA LEU A 305 21.54 18.94 -19.97
C LEU A 305 20.04 19.03 -20.30
N LYS A 306 19.20 18.51 -19.40
CA LYS A 306 17.74 18.67 -19.47
C LYS A 306 17.35 20.14 -19.26
N ASP A 307 16.19 20.55 -19.76
CA ASP A 307 15.73 21.94 -19.62
C ASP A 307 15.47 22.31 -18.15
N GLU A 308 15.02 21.35 -17.34
CA GLU A 308 14.87 21.52 -15.89
C GLU A 308 16.22 21.75 -15.18
N GLU A 309 17.30 21.14 -15.68
CA GLU A 309 18.65 21.29 -15.11
C GLU A 309 19.28 22.65 -15.44
N LYS A 310 18.78 23.34 -16.47
CA LYS A 310 19.20 24.70 -16.83
C LYS A 310 18.41 25.78 -16.09
N ARG A 311 17.33 25.40 -15.41
CA ARG A 311 16.40 26.34 -14.77
C ARG A 311 16.94 26.87 -13.43
N GLY A 312 16.76 28.16 -13.20
CA GLY A 312 17.04 28.80 -11.91
C GLY A 312 16.04 28.42 -10.80
N ARG A 313 16.42 28.73 -9.56
CA ARG A 313 15.64 28.42 -8.35
C ARG A 313 14.28 29.10 -8.33
N ILE A 314 13.24 28.32 -8.02
CA ILE A 314 11.88 28.84 -7.89
C ILE A 314 11.62 29.24 -6.42
N SER A 315 12.00 28.41 -5.45
CA SER A 315 11.77 28.64 -4.00
C SER A 315 12.60 29.78 -3.37
N GLY A 316 12.08 30.39 -2.30
CA GLY A 316 12.75 31.48 -1.58
C GLY A 316 12.38 32.89 -2.07
N SER A 317 12.75 33.93 -1.30
CA SER A 317 12.49 35.32 -1.69
C SER A 317 13.36 35.73 -2.89
N LYS A 318 12.91 36.75 -3.63
CA LYS A 318 13.65 37.26 -4.79
C LYS A 318 15.03 37.77 -4.39
N GLU A 319 15.09 38.54 -3.30
CA GLU A 319 16.31 39.11 -2.74
C GLU A 319 17.29 38.01 -2.31
N TRP A 320 16.79 36.94 -1.70
CA TRP A 320 17.60 35.79 -1.29
C TRP A 320 18.22 35.05 -2.48
N LYS A 321 17.43 34.83 -3.55
CA LYS A 321 17.90 34.18 -4.76
C LYS A 321 18.93 35.02 -5.52
N GLU A 322 18.69 36.33 -5.64
CA GLU A 322 19.60 37.27 -6.30
C GLU A 322 20.92 37.40 -5.53
N ALA A 323 20.87 37.50 -4.20
CA ALA A 323 22.06 37.58 -3.35
C ALA A 323 22.96 36.34 -3.49
N ARG A 324 22.39 35.18 -3.84
CA ARG A 324 23.11 33.91 -4.02
C ARG A 324 23.40 33.56 -5.47
N GLY A 325 22.91 34.36 -6.44
CA GLY A 325 23.09 34.09 -7.87
C GLY A 325 22.26 32.93 -8.43
N GLU A 326 21.23 32.47 -7.71
CA GLU A 326 20.50 31.23 -8.02
C GLU A 326 19.30 31.44 -8.99
N SER A 327 19.12 32.62 -9.58
CA SER A 327 17.94 32.99 -10.38
C SER A 327 17.87 32.39 -11.80
N GLY A 328 18.96 31.79 -12.32
CA GLY A 328 19.04 31.22 -13.67
C GLY A 328 19.03 32.25 -14.82
N LYS A 329 19.17 31.78 -16.07
CA LYS A 329 19.02 32.58 -17.29
C LYS A 329 17.57 32.48 -17.80
N THR A 330 16.90 33.59 -18.08
CA THR A 330 15.43 33.69 -18.32
C THR A 330 14.93 33.03 -19.61
N CYS A 331 13.83 32.25 -19.55
CA CYS A 331 12.93 31.92 -20.68
C CYS A 331 11.44 31.87 -20.24
N GLU A 332 10.55 32.26 -21.15
CA GLU A 332 9.13 32.60 -20.97
C GLU A 332 8.19 31.41 -20.68
N VAL A 333 7.07 31.69 -20.00
CA VAL A 333 6.06 30.72 -19.54
C VAL A 333 4.95 30.57 -20.58
N GLY A 334 4.77 29.37 -21.13
CA GLY A 334 3.60 29.05 -21.96
C GLY A 334 3.43 27.56 -22.22
N ALA A 335 2.54 26.91 -21.48
CA ALA A 335 1.69 25.79 -21.94
C ALA A 335 0.86 25.24 -20.75
N SER A 336 -0.45 25.50 -20.76
CA SER A 336 -1.43 24.78 -19.94
C SER A 336 -1.62 23.36 -20.48
N CYS A 337 -1.58 22.35 -19.61
CA CYS A 337 -1.75 20.95 -19.99
C CYS A 337 -3.24 20.60 -20.12
N SER A 338 -3.65 20.08 -21.28
CA SER A 338 -4.99 19.58 -21.57
C SER A 338 -5.17 18.13 -21.11
N VAL A 339 -6.35 17.82 -20.55
CA VAL A 339 -6.79 16.51 -20.01
C VAL A 339 -7.09 15.51 -21.15
N PRO A 340 -6.64 14.25 -21.11
CA PRO A 340 -7.06 13.22 -22.06
C PRO A 340 -8.47 12.69 -21.78
N GLN A 341 -9.28 12.62 -22.83
CA GLN A 341 -10.58 11.94 -22.84
C GLN A 341 -10.39 10.42 -22.96
N PHE A 342 -10.96 9.63 -22.03
CA PHE A 342 -11.04 8.18 -22.16
C PHE A 342 -12.07 7.78 -23.23
N VAL A 343 -11.68 6.89 -24.14
CA VAL A 343 -12.56 6.22 -25.10
C VAL A 343 -12.88 4.79 -24.59
N MET A 344 -14.10 4.32 -24.83
CA MET A 344 -14.55 2.95 -24.56
C MET A 344 -13.58 1.88 -25.09
N ASP A 345 -13.18 0.93 -24.23
CA ASP A 345 -12.41 -0.26 -24.60
C ASP A 345 -13.35 -1.46 -24.81
N GLN A 346 -12.94 -2.43 -25.64
CA GLN A 346 -13.67 -3.62 -26.03
C GLN A 346 -14.11 -4.48 -24.84
N SER A 347 -13.30 -4.53 -23.76
CA SER A 347 -13.63 -5.27 -22.53
C SER A 347 -14.90 -4.76 -21.81
N ILE A 348 -15.16 -3.45 -21.88
CA ILE A 348 -16.35 -2.82 -21.29
C ILE A 348 -17.55 -3.08 -22.19
N THR A 349 -17.37 -2.98 -23.51
CA THR A 349 -18.41 -3.32 -24.49
C THR A 349 -18.88 -4.76 -24.29
N GLU A 350 -17.95 -5.72 -24.19
CA GLU A 350 -18.26 -7.13 -23.92
C GLU A 350 -18.96 -7.34 -22.55
N THR A 351 -18.55 -6.57 -21.53
CA THR A 351 -19.21 -6.61 -20.22
C THR A 351 -20.64 -6.09 -20.30
N LEU A 352 -20.88 -4.97 -21.00
CA LEU A 352 -22.21 -4.40 -21.19
C LEU A 352 -23.11 -5.33 -22.02
N ASP A 353 -22.55 -5.99 -23.04
CA ASP A 353 -23.26 -6.93 -23.91
C ASP A 353 -23.71 -8.21 -23.17
N SER A 354 -23.11 -8.51 -22.00
CA SER A 354 -23.48 -9.66 -21.17
C SER A 354 -24.80 -9.49 -20.38
N PHE A 355 -25.41 -8.30 -20.40
CA PHE A 355 -26.66 -7.97 -19.72
C PHE A 355 -27.86 -8.11 -20.68
N SER A 356 -28.52 -9.28 -20.68
CA SER A 356 -29.49 -9.67 -21.70
C SER A 356 -30.97 -9.40 -21.37
N HIS A 357 -31.30 -9.03 -20.13
CA HIS A 357 -32.67 -8.76 -19.71
C HIS A 357 -32.94 -7.27 -19.57
N ILE A 358 -33.22 -6.58 -20.68
CA ILE A 358 -33.55 -5.16 -20.70
C ILE A 358 -35.04 -4.99 -20.33
N GLN A 359 -35.34 -4.44 -19.16
CA GLN A 359 -36.69 -4.00 -18.81
C GLN A 359 -36.82 -2.49 -19.03
N ASP A 360 -37.68 -2.07 -19.98
CA ASP A 360 -38.07 -0.66 -20.13
C ASP A 360 -39.03 -0.25 -19.02
N ILE A 361 -38.54 0.56 -18.08
CA ILE A 361 -39.27 0.92 -16.86
C ILE A 361 -40.41 1.88 -17.16
N ILE A 362 -40.22 2.86 -18.06
CA ILE A 362 -41.24 3.90 -18.29
C ILE A 362 -42.45 3.30 -19.02
N ALA A 363 -42.20 2.45 -20.02
CA ALA A 363 -43.28 1.80 -20.77
C ALA A 363 -43.92 0.62 -20.02
N SER A 364 -43.11 -0.26 -19.39
CA SER A 364 -43.63 -1.50 -18.79
C SER A 364 -44.08 -1.38 -17.33
N LYS A 365 -43.58 -0.38 -16.60
CA LYS A 365 -43.80 -0.19 -15.15
C LYS A 365 -44.30 1.21 -14.82
N ARG A 366 -45.01 1.88 -15.74
CA ARG A 366 -45.54 3.24 -15.55
C ARG A 366 -46.31 3.44 -14.23
N ASN A 367 -47.15 2.48 -13.85
CA ASN A 367 -47.94 2.55 -12.60
C ASN A 367 -47.10 2.35 -11.32
N SER A 368 -45.87 1.86 -11.45
CA SER A 368 -44.93 1.69 -10.34
C SER A 368 -44.04 2.93 -10.14
N ILE A 369 -44.12 3.93 -11.02
CA ILE A 369 -43.36 5.19 -10.90
C ILE A 369 -44.21 6.20 -10.14
N LEU A 370 -43.74 6.62 -8.97
CA LEU A 370 -44.35 7.68 -8.16
C LEU A 370 -43.66 9.01 -8.47
N CYS A 371 -44.40 9.95 -9.04
CA CYS A 371 -43.94 11.33 -9.24
C CYS A 371 -44.34 12.22 -8.05
N LEU A 372 -43.39 13.00 -7.55
CA LEU A 372 -43.54 13.96 -6.46
C LEU A 372 -43.04 15.34 -6.89
N GLY A 373 -43.59 16.38 -6.27
CA GLY A 373 -43.19 17.76 -6.52
C GLY A 373 -43.59 18.20 -7.93
N SER A 374 -42.66 18.79 -8.68
CA SER A 374 -42.87 19.19 -10.07
C SER A 374 -42.82 18.03 -11.07
N SER A 375 -42.46 16.81 -10.64
CA SER A 375 -42.29 15.70 -11.56
C SER A 375 -43.62 15.18 -12.11
N LYS A 376 -43.64 14.79 -13.38
CA LYS A 376 -44.80 14.18 -14.06
C LYS A 376 -44.38 13.30 -15.24
N ILE A 377 -45.20 12.31 -15.58
CA ILE A 377 -45.02 11.49 -16.78
C ILE A 377 -45.86 12.04 -17.92
N VAL A 378 -45.23 12.45 -19.02
CA VAL A 378 -45.88 12.98 -20.22
C VAL A 378 -45.34 12.22 -21.44
N ASN A 379 -46.23 11.64 -22.26
CA ASN A 379 -45.86 10.93 -23.50
C ASN A 379 -44.71 9.92 -23.32
N ASP A 380 -44.79 9.07 -22.29
CA ASP A 380 -43.77 8.08 -21.94
C ASP A 380 -42.36 8.66 -21.68
N THR A 381 -42.33 9.91 -21.21
CA THR A 381 -41.12 10.55 -20.68
C THR A 381 -41.42 11.08 -19.27
N ILE A 382 -40.40 11.15 -18.42
CA ILE A 382 -40.50 11.71 -17.08
C ILE A 382 -39.93 13.12 -17.11
N VAL A 383 -40.77 14.13 -16.93
CA VAL A 383 -40.33 15.51 -16.69
C VAL A 383 -40.11 15.65 -15.19
N LEU A 384 -38.89 16.00 -14.75
CA LEU A 384 -38.56 16.25 -13.34
C LEU A 384 -38.85 17.71 -12.97
N THR A 385 -38.43 18.64 -13.82
CA THR A 385 -38.74 20.07 -13.73
C THR A 385 -39.15 20.59 -15.11
N GLU A 386 -40.08 21.53 -15.15
CA GLU A 386 -40.28 22.38 -16.33
C GLU A 386 -39.26 23.54 -16.29
N ASP A 387 -39.07 24.24 -17.40
CA ASP A 387 -38.27 25.47 -17.46
C ASP A 387 -38.96 26.63 -16.72
N LYS A 388 -39.02 26.50 -15.39
CA LYS A 388 -39.54 27.44 -14.40
C LYS A 388 -38.58 27.49 -13.21
N THR A 389 -38.57 28.61 -12.49
CA THR A 389 -37.77 28.77 -11.27
C THR A 389 -38.36 27.99 -10.09
N ASP A 390 -37.53 27.75 -9.08
CA ASP A 390 -37.90 27.17 -7.78
C ASP A 390 -38.68 25.83 -7.88
N GLN A 391 -38.35 25.00 -8.86
CA GLN A 391 -38.94 23.67 -9.03
C GLN A 391 -38.14 22.63 -8.24
N VAL A 392 -38.83 21.61 -7.72
CA VAL A 392 -38.19 20.42 -7.15
C VAL A 392 -39.08 19.22 -7.49
N GLY A 393 -38.51 18.24 -8.19
CA GLY A 393 -39.23 17.06 -8.64
C GLY A 393 -38.49 15.77 -8.30
N MET A 394 -39.24 14.71 -8.01
CA MET A 394 -38.70 13.37 -7.85
C MET A 394 -39.60 12.35 -8.54
N ALA A 395 -39.02 11.42 -9.29
CA ALA A 395 -39.70 10.24 -9.82
C ALA A 395 -39.05 8.98 -9.23
N VAL A 396 -39.81 8.22 -8.44
CA VAL A 396 -39.31 7.03 -7.74
C VAL A 396 -39.90 5.77 -8.37
N LEU A 397 -39.07 4.79 -8.70
CA LEU A 397 -39.56 3.45 -8.98
C LEU A 397 -39.87 2.75 -7.64
N ASN A 398 -41.15 2.47 -7.40
CA ASN A 398 -41.62 1.89 -6.15
C ASN A 398 -41.42 0.36 -6.10
N GLU A 399 -40.18 -0.06 -6.35
CA GLU A 399 -39.68 -1.42 -6.30
C GLU A 399 -38.32 -1.40 -5.61
N GLU A 400 -38.05 -2.39 -4.77
CA GLU A 400 -36.76 -2.54 -4.11
C GLU A 400 -35.88 -3.52 -4.87
N PHE A 401 -34.62 -3.13 -5.04
CA PHE A 401 -33.57 -3.92 -5.67
C PHE A 401 -32.57 -4.35 -4.62
N GLU A 402 -32.08 -5.58 -4.72
CA GLU A 402 -30.95 -6.07 -3.94
C GLU A 402 -29.65 -5.82 -4.73
N LEU A 403 -28.54 -5.56 -4.02
CA LEU A 403 -27.24 -5.41 -4.68
C LEU A 403 -26.85 -6.69 -5.41
N GLN A 404 -26.81 -6.61 -6.73
CA GLN A 404 -26.32 -7.64 -7.64
C GLN A 404 -25.70 -6.96 -8.87
N ASP A 405 -25.07 -7.76 -9.75
CA ASP A 405 -24.59 -7.26 -11.03
C ASP A 405 -25.80 -6.74 -11.84
N MET A 406 -25.90 -5.43 -12.00
CA MET A 406 -26.99 -4.77 -12.71
C MET A 406 -26.51 -3.54 -13.47
N LEU A 407 -27.17 -3.27 -14.59
CA LEU A 407 -26.92 -2.11 -15.44
C LEU A 407 -28.17 -1.22 -15.42
N ILE A 408 -28.02 0.02 -14.95
CA ILE A 408 -29.04 1.06 -15.06
C ILE A 408 -28.66 1.92 -16.25
N SER A 409 -29.53 1.98 -17.27
CA SER A 409 -29.31 2.83 -18.45
C SER A 409 -30.46 3.79 -18.58
N PHE A 410 -30.17 5.06 -18.83
CA PHE A 410 -31.20 6.07 -19.06
C PHE A 410 -30.78 7.07 -20.11
N LYS A 411 -31.77 7.65 -20.78
CA LYS A 411 -31.58 8.72 -21.76
C LYS A 411 -32.25 9.97 -21.21
N PHE A 412 -31.58 11.11 -21.27
CA PHE A 412 -32.09 12.36 -20.72
C PHE A 412 -31.86 13.53 -21.67
N ILE A 413 -32.53 14.64 -21.40
CA ILE A 413 -32.33 15.92 -22.09
C ILE A 413 -32.51 17.05 -21.07
N VAL A 414 -31.65 18.05 -21.14
CA VAL A 414 -31.74 19.27 -20.33
C VAL A 414 -31.91 20.46 -21.26
N ARG A 415 -33.03 21.18 -21.15
CA ARG A 415 -33.36 22.34 -22.01
C ARG A 415 -33.42 23.62 -21.19
N LYS A 416 -32.93 24.72 -21.77
CA LYS A 416 -32.97 26.06 -21.17
C LYS A 416 -33.45 27.10 -22.18
N SER A 417 -34.27 28.04 -21.73
CA SER A 417 -34.73 29.18 -22.53
C SER A 417 -33.66 30.27 -22.68
N SER A 418 -32.75 30.42 -21.72
CA SER A 418 -31.63 31.39 -21.75
C SER A 418 -30.56 31.06 -20.68
N GLY A 419 -29.35 31.61 -20.80
CA GLY A 419 -28.30 31.52 -19.77
C GLY A 419 -27.40 30.27 -19.82
N THR A 420 -26.65 30.01 -18.74
CA THR A 420 -25.64 28.93 -18.64
C THR A 420 -26.24 27.57 -18.25
N GLY A 421 -27.38 27.53 -17.58
CA GLY A 421 -28.00 26.35 -16.96
C GLY A 421 -28.54 26.73 -15.57
N ALA A 422 -29.39 25.90 -14.97
CA ALA A 422 -29.77 25.97 -13.55
C ALA A 422 -29.15 24.77 -12.79
N ASP A 423 -29.68 24.37 -11.64
CA ASP A 423 -28.98 23.47 -10.71
C ASP A 423 -28.79 22.02 -11.17
N GLY A 424 -29.58 21.48 -12.10
CA GLY A 424 -29.38 20.12 -12.61
C GLY A 424 -30.33 19.03 -12.08
N PHE A 425 -29.93 17.77 -12.26
CA PHE A 425 -30.68 16.59 -11.85
C PHE A 425 -29.77 15.46 -11.32
N SER A 426 -30.34 14.41 -10.71
CA SER A 426 -29.56 13.25 -10.27
C SER A 426 -30.28 11.91 -10.42
N LEU A 427 -29.51 10.83 -10.60
CA LEU A 427 -29.93 9.45 -10.34
C LEU A 427 -29.62 9.11 -8.88
N LEU A 428 -30.64 8.74 -8.12
CA LEU A 428 -30.55 8.50 -6.68
C LEU A 428 -30.84 7.04 -6.35
N LEU A 429 -29.90 6.38 -5.68
CA LEU A 429 -30.09 5.06 -5.05
C LEU A 429 -30.31 5.26 -3.56
N HIS A 430 -31.43 4.82 -2.99
CA HIS A 430 -31.72 5.04 -1.57
C HIS A 430 -32.54 3.92 -0.92
N SER A 431 -32.37 3.69 0.39
CA SER A 431 -33.11 2.65 1.14
C SER A 431 -34.24 3.18 2.04
N ASN A 432 -34.64 4.44 1.87
CA ASN A 432 -35.68 5.06 2.70
C ASN A 432 -37.10 4.53 2.40
N ALA A 433 -37.85 4.21 3.46
CA ALA A 433 -39.24 3.75 3.38
C ALA A 433 -40.24 4.86 3.00
N GLN A 434 -39.98 6.10 3.45
CA GLN A 434 -40.77 7.28 3.08
C GLN A 434 -40.10 8.02 1.94
N HIS A 435 -40.89 8.42 0.95
CA HIS A 435 -40.44 9.21 -0.19
C HIS A 435 -40.52 10.70 0.15
N ASN A 436 -39.38 11.27 0.57
CA ASN A 436 -39.26 12.70 0.85
C ASN A 436 -38.53 13.38 -0.30
N LEU A 437 -39.04 14.52 -0.75
CA LEU A 437 -38.30 15.43 -1.62
C LEU A 437 -37.13 16.03 -0.82
N GLY A 438 -35.94 15.97 -1.39
CA GLY A 438 -34.77 16.69 -0.87
C GLY A 438 -34.85 18.18 -1.14
N ILE A 439 -33.79 18.90 -0.76
CA ILE A 439 -33.72 20.35 -0.88
C ILE A 439 -33.60 20.77 -2.36
N GLY A 440 -34.36 21.79 -2.76
CA GLY A 440 -34.31 22.40 -4.10
C GLY A 440 -33.11 23.30 -4.35
N GLY A 441 -33.09 23.97 -5.52
CA GLY A 441 -31.93 24.75 -5.97
C GLY A 441 -30.67 23.87 -6.01
N SER A 442 -29.56 24.38 -5.49
CA SER A 442 -28.27 23.68 -5.44
C SER A 442 -28.25 22.38 -4.61
N GLY A 443 -29.39 21.96 -4.03
CA GLY A 443 -29.55 20.64 -3.40
C GLY A 443 -30.07 19.56 -4.36
N ILE A 444 -30.44 19.96 -5.59
CA ILE A 444 -30.80 19.11 -6.75
C ILE A 444 -31.91 18.08 -6.42
N GLY A 445 -32.71 18.36 -5.39
CA GLY A 445 -33.83 17.51 -4.96
C GLY A 445 -33.43 16.24 -4.20
N TYR A 446 -32.15 15.96 -3.98
CA TYR A 446 -31.70 14.80 -3.18
C TYR A 446 -31.03 15.18 -1.86
N GLU A 447 -30.55 16.41 -1.71
CA GLU A 447 -29.92 16.85 -0.46
C GLU A 447 -30.88 16.68 0.73
N GLY A 448 -30.35 16.12 1.83
CA GLY A 448 -31.11 15.78 3.02
C GLY A 448 -31.67 14.35 3.05
N ILE A 449 -31.65 13.62 1.94
CA ILE A 449 -32.13 12.22 1.90
C ILE A 449 -31.02 11.29 2.44
N PRO A 450 -31.22 10.60 3.59
CA PRO A 450 -30.20 9.72 4.17
C PRO A 450 -30.10 8.39 3.44
N ASN A 451 -29.11 7.55 3.80
CA ASN A 451 -28.93 6.20 3.25
C ASN A 451 -28.99 6.19 1.70
N SER A 452 -28.27 7.12 1.08
CA SER A 452 -28.38 7.37 -0.35
C SER A 452 -27.04 7.62 -1.04
N ILE A 453 -26.99 7.26 -2.33
CA ILE A 453 -25.93 7.61 -3.29
C ILE A 453 -26.61 8.37 -4.42
N ALA A 454 -26.17 9.60 -4.68
CA ALA A 454 -26.65 10.40 -5.81
C ALA A 454 -25.56 10.47 -6.88
N ILE A 455 -25.92 10.20 -8.13
CA ILE A 455 -25.12 10.50 -9.31
C ILE A 455 -25.70 11.82 -9.85
N GLU A 456 -25.06 12.91 -9.48
CA GLU A 456 -25.41 14.30 -9.75
C GLU A 456 -24.93 14.71 -11.14
N PHE A 457 -25.80 15.41 -11.87
CA PHE A 457 -25.55 16.05 -13.16
C PHE A 457 -25.90 17.53 -12.99
N ASP A 458 -24.90 18.33 -12.63
CA ASP A 458 -25.08 19.71 -12.22
C ASP A 458 -24.64 20.66 -13.35
N THR A 459 -25.52 21.62 -13.62
CA THR A 459 -25.46 22.58 -14.72
C THR A 459 -25.30 24.03 -14.26
N TYR A 460 -25.04 24.25 -12.96
CA TYR A 460 -24.84 25.58 -12.37
C TYR A 460 -23.81 25.60 -11.25
N GLN A 461 -22.86 26.53 -11.32
CA GLN A 461 -21.78 26.58 -10.33
C GLN A 461 -22.20 27.36 -9.07
N THR A 462 -22.39 26.64 -7.97
CA THR A 462 -22.64 27.20 -6.64
C THR A 462 -21.37 27.15 -5.77
N VAL A 463 -20.54 28.20 -5.86
CA VAL A 463 -19.21 28.23 -5.22
C VAL A 463 -19.26 28.28 -3.69
N ASP A 464 -20.23 28.99 -3.12
CA ASP A 464 -20.28 29.33 -1.70
C ASP A 464 -20.92 28.23 -0.83
N ARG A 465 -21.96 27.55 -1.33
CA ARG A 465 -22.68 26.50 -0.60
C ARG A 465 -22.21 25.09 -0.91
N THR A 466 -22.02 24.75 -2.18
CA THR A 466 -21.73 23.37 -2.62
C THR A 466 -20.30 23.18 -3.11
N ARG A 467 -19.57 24.28 -3.36
CA ARG A 467 -18.16 24.29 -3.81
C ARG A 467 -17.97 23.61 -5.16
N ASP A 468 -18.89 23.86 -6.07
CA ASP A 468 -18.89 23.18 -7.36
C ASP A 468 -17.63 23.50 -8.17
N PRO A 469 -17.04 22.49 -8.83
CA PRO A 469 -15.82 22.69 -9.61
C PRO A 469 -16.06 23.61 -10.81
N ASN A 470 -17.24 23.50 -11.44
CA ASN A 470 -17.68 24.30 -12.58
C ASN A 470 -19.21 24.15 -12.76
N SER A 471 -19.80 24.85 -13.73
CA SER A 471 -21.25 24.83 -14.02
C SER A 471 -21.68 23.73 -15.00
N ASN A 472 -20.92 22.63 -15.11
CA ASN A 472 -21.17 21.53 -16.03
C ASN A 472 -20.33 20.32 -15.60
N HIS A 473 -20.78 19.62 -14.55
CA HIS A 473 -20.04 18.50 -13.97
C HIS A 473 -20.96 17.35 -13.56
N ILE A 474 -20.35 16.18 -13.36
CA ILE A 474 -21.01 14.99 -12.83
C ILE A 474 -20.30 14.59 -11.55
N SER A 475 -21.05 14.30 -10.49
CA SER A 475 -20.51 13.95 -9.17
C SER A 475 -21.22 12.75 -8.57
N ILE A 476 -20.50 11.91 -7.82
CA ILE A 476 -21.09 10.83 -7.02
C ILE A 476 -21.06 11.27 -5.56
N GLN A 477 -22.24 11.51 -5.00
CA GLN A 477 -22.43 12.16 -3.71
C GLN A 477 -23.03 11.16 -2.71
N THR A 478 -22.36 10.98 -1.57
CA THR A 478 -22.96 10.23 -0.45
C THR A 478 -22.39 10.66 0.89
N ARG A 479 -23.23 10.58 1.91
CA ARG A 479 -22.83 10.64 3.33
C ARG A 479 -23.10 9.32 4.04
N TYR A 480 -23.08 8.24 3.27
CA TYR A 480 -23.43 6.89 3.68
C TYR A 480 -24.84 6.84 4.28
N ASN A 481 -24.93 6.54 5.58
CA ASN A 481 -26.20 6.47 6.31
C ASN A 481 -26.71 7.83 6.82
N GLN A 482 -25.94 8.91 6.68
CA GLN A 482 -26.34 10.26 7.07
C GLN A 482 -27.14 10.97 5.96
N PRO A 483 -27.92 12.02 6.27
CA PRO A 483 -28.55 12.88 5.26
C PRO A 483 -27.53 13.35 4.22
N ASN A 484 -27.79 13.07 2.94
CA ASN A 484 -26.86 13.38 1.85
C ASN A 484 -26.75 14.90 1.61
N SER A 485 -25.75 15.35 0.86
CA SER A 485 -25.41 16.76 0.64
C SER A 485 -24.84 16.95 -0.76
N ALA A 486 -25.21 18.03 -1.44
CA ALA A 486 -24.62 18.41 -2.73
C ALA A 486 -23.24 19.08 -2.60
N ASN A 487 -22.85 19.46 -1.37
CA ASN A 487 -21.50 19.97 -1.13
C ASN A 487 -20.40 18.94 -1.49
N HIS A 488 -19.45 19.37 -2.33
CA HIS A 488 -18.32 18.59 -2.84
C HIS A 488 -17.35 18.09 -1.77
N ASP A 489 -17.44 18.55 -0.52
CA ASP A 489 -16.78 17.91 0.63
C ASP A 489 -17.27 16.46 0.86
N TYR A 490 -18.44 16.10 0.30
CA TYR A 490 -19.05 14.77 0.35
C TYR A 490 -19.13 14.07 -1.01
N SER A 491 -18.48 14.64 -2.03
CA SER A 491 -18.30 14.01 -3.33
C SER A 491 -17.29 12.88 -3.20
N LEU A 492 -17.72 11.65 -3.45
CA LEU A 492 -16.82 10.50 -3.58
C LEU A 492 -15.97 10.57 -4.84
N CYS A 493 -16.53 11.12 -5.92
CA CYS A 493 -15.85 11.28 -7.19
C CYS A 493 -16.50 12.38 -8.02
N CYS A 494 -15.71 13.32 -8.53
CA CYS A 494 -16.15 14.32 -9.50
C CYS A 494 -15.07 14.44 -10.61
N PRO A 495 -15.26 13.77 -11.76
CA PRO A 495 -14.28 13.74 -12.84
C PRO A 495 -14.23 15.07 -13.62
N GLY A 496 -13.48 16.07 -13.12
CA GLY A 496 -13.03 17.24 -13.88
C GLY A 496 -14.06 17.96 -14.76
N ASN A 497 -13.59 18.59 -15.85
CA ASN A 497 -14.46 19.24 -16.84
C ASN A 497 -15.05 18.19 -17.79
N LEU A 498 -16.37 18.23 -17.98
CA LEU A 498 -17.02 17.32 -18.91
C LEU A 498 -16.63 17.63 -20.37
N PRO A 499 -16.42 16.60 -21.20
CA PRO A 499 -16.18 16.73 -22.64
C PRO A 499 -17.43 17.14 -23.46
N ILE A 500 -18.60 17.19 -22.82
CA ILE A 500 -19.88 17.59 -23.40
C ILE A 500 -20.54 18.65 -22.50
N THR A 501 -21.47 19.43 -23.04
CA THR A 501 -22.33 20.32 -22.24
C THR A 501 -23.64 19.59 -21.95
N ILE A 502 -23.97 19.35 -20.68
CA ILE A 502 -25.19 18.64 -20.27
C ILE A 502 -26.46 19.40 -20.71
N ALA A 503 -26.45 20.72 -20.54
CA ALA A 503 -27.57 21.62 -20.88
C ALA A 503 -27.45 22.19 -22.31
N ASP A 504 -27.28 21.32 -23.31
CA ASP A 504 -27.19 21.70 -24.72
C ASP A 504 -28.53 21.54 -25.48
N GLY A 505 -29.57 21.01 -24.83
CA GLY A 505 -30.87 20.75 -25.44
C GLY A 505 -30.90 19.52 -26.36
N LEU A 506 -29.87 18.69 -26.35
CA LEU A 506 -29.79 17.43 -27.09
C LEU A 506 -29.98 16.21 -26.17
N PRO A 507 -30.38 15.05 -26.72
CA PRO A 507 -30.50 13.85 -25.91
C PRO A 507 -29.14 13.19 -25.61
N HIS A 508 -28.89 12.89 -24.33
CA HIS A 508 -27.71 12.17 -23.83
C HIS A 508 -28.07 10.82 -23.24
N THR A 509 -27.15 9.86 -23.28
CA THR A 509 -27.33 8.51 -22.70
C THR A 509 -26.38 8.33 -21.53
N CYS A 510 -26.85 7.79 -20.41
CA CYS A 510 -25.99 7.41 -19.29
C CYS A 510 -26.22 5.95 -18.90
N LYS A 511 -25.12 5.23 -18.62
CA LYS A 511 -25.08 3.84 -18.19
C LYS A 511 -24.30 3.75 -16.88
N LEU A 512 -24.98 3.33 -15.81
CA LEU A 512 -24.40 3.01 -14.52
C LEU A 512 -24.40 1.49 -14.33
N LEU A 513 -23.21 0.88 -14.43
CA LEU A 513 -22.99 -0.53 -14.09
C LEU A 513 -22.68 -0.64 -12.59
N ILE A 514 -23.50 -1.41 -11.89
CA ILE A 514 -23.33 -1.76 -10.48
C ILE A 514 -22.90 -3.22 -10.43
N GLN A 515 -21.83 -3.52 -9.69
CA GLN A 515 -21.30 -4.87 -9.51
C GLN A 515 -21.44 -5.30 -8.04
N ASN A 516 -21.72 -6.58 -7.82
CA ASN A 516 -21.96 -7.14 -6.48
C ASN A 516 -20.75 -7.06 -5.54
N ASN A 517 -19.55 -6.86 -6.08
CA ASN A 517 -18.29 -6.64 -5.37
C ASN A 517 -18.08 -5.17 -4.97
N ASN A 518 -19.18 -4.42 -4.81
CA ASN A 518 -19.21 -3.03 -4.36
C ASN A 518 -18.58 -2.03 -5.36
N LYS A 519 -18.67 -2.28 -6.67
CA LYS A 519 -18.11 -1.38 -7.68
C LYS A 519 -19.18 -0.68 -8.53
N LEU A 520 -18.90 0.55 -8.92
CA LEU A 520 -19.67 1.36 -9.87
C LEU A 520 -18.82 1.72 -11.09
N THR A 521 -19.44 1.66 -12.27
CA THR A 521 -18.86 2.15 -13.54
C THR A 521 -19.89 3.03 -14.23
N LEU A 522 -19.51 4.26 -14.60
CA LEU A 522 -20.38 5.26 -15.20
C LEU A 522 -19.91 5.59 -16.62
N ILE A 523 -20.81 5.51 -17.58
CA ILE A 523 -20.55 5.77 -19.00
C ILE A 523 -21.58 6.78 -19.50
N LEU A 524 -21.15 7.74 -20.31
CA LEU A 524 -21.99 8.78 -20.90
C LEU A 524 -21.85 8.77 -22.43
N ASP A 525 -22.96 8.98 -23.11
CA ASP A 525 -23.13 8.98 -24.57
C ASP A 525 -22.50 7.77 -25.27
N ASP A 526 -22.47 6.63 -24.59
CA ASP A 526 -21.88 5.36 -25.05
C ASP A 526 -20.42 5.49 -25.54
N LYS A 527 -19.75 6.59 -25.15
CA LYS A 527 -18.45 7.00 -25.69
C LYS A 527 -17.49 7.35 -24.58
N TYR A 528 -17.98 8.07 -23.57
CA TYR A 528 -17.17 8.63 -22.50
C TYR A 528 -17.29 7.75 -21.27
N LEU A 529 -16.23 7.02 -20.95
CA LEU A 529 -16.12 6.29 -19.68
C LEU A 529 -15.72 7.28 -18.58
N PHE A 530 -16.69 7.65 -17.75
CA PHE A 530 -16.50 8.65 -16.69
C PHE A 530 -15.91 8.06 -15.41
N LEU A 531 -16.24 6.81 -15.13
CA LEU A 531 -15.85 6.11 -13.91
C LEU A 531 -15.73 4.62 -14.23
N LYS A 532 -14.65 3.96 -13.82
CA LYS A 532 -14.50 2.50 -13.96
C LYS A 532 -14.20 1.88 -12.60
N ASP A 533 -15.00 0.89 -12.22
CA ASP A 533 -14.77 0.01 -11.07
C ASP A 533 -14.60 0.73 -9.73
N PHE A 534 -15.28 1.87 -9.55
CA PHE A 534 -15.19 2.69 -8.35
C PHE A 534 -15.84 2.01 -7.15
N VAL A 535 -15.09 1.83 -6.07
CA VAL A 535 -15.56 1.08 -4.91
C VAL A 535 -16.45 1.95 -4.02
N VAL A 536 -17.66 1.48 -3.75
CA VAL A 536 -18.64 2.13 -2.86
C VAL A 536 -19.09 1.17 -1.76
N ASP A 537 -19.01 1.60 -0.51
CA ASP A 537 -19.46 0.78 0.63
C ASP A 537 -20.99 0.74 0.75
N PHE A 538 -21.64 -0.04 -0.13
CA PHE A 538 -23.09 -0.24 -0.15
C PHE A 538 -23.66 -0.77 1.16
N GLN A 539 -22.86 -1.50 1.95
CA GLN A 539 -23.31 -1.98 3.26
C GLN A 539 -23.43 -0.81 4.25
N ARG A 540 -22.49 0.12 4.23
CA ARG A 540 -22.56 1.32 5.07
C ARG A 540 -23.65 2.29 4.62
N VAL A 541 -23.95 2.34 3.32
CA VAL A 541 -25.06 3.17 2.80
C VAL A 541 -26.42 2.58 3.11
N PHE A 542 -26.66 1.30 2.77
CA PHE A 542 -28.00 0.70 2.79
C PHE A 542 -28.25 -0.29 3.94
N GLY A 543 -27.23 -0.62 4.73
CA GLY A 543 -27.32 -1.57 5.84
C GLY A 543 -27.33 -3.04 5.41
N ASN A 544 -27.70 -3.91 6.36
CA ASN A 544 -27.73 -5.35 6.14
C ASN A 544 -28.85 -5.72 5.16
N GLY A 545 -28.49 -6.40 4.06
CA GLY A 545 -29.38 -6.74 2.96
C GLY A 545 -29.15 -5.91 1.69
N LYS A 546 -28.43 -4.78 1.77
CA LYS A 546 -28.05 -3.92 0.62
C LYS A 546 -29.21 -3.66 -0.36
N LYS A 547 -30.41 -3.41 0.18
CA LYS A 547 -31.61 -3.12 -0.59
C LYS A 547 -31.75 -1.62 -0.82
N PHE A 548 -32.14 -1.23 -2.03
CA PHE A 548 -32.35 0.17 -2.40
C PHE A 548 -33.44 0.31 -3.47
N LYS A 549 -34.03 1.50 -3.53
CA LYS A 549 -34.90 1.96 -4.61
C LYS A 549 -34.09 2.87 -5.53
N ILE A 550 -34.55 2.99 -6.77
CA ILE A 550 -33.95 3.85 -7.80
C ILE A 550 -34.91 5.01 -8.07
N SER A 551 -34.39 6.23 -8.02
CA SER A 551 -35.16 7.46 -8.18
C SER A 551 -34.41 8.44 -9.06
N PHE A 552 -35.13 9.31 -9.75
CA PHE A 552 -34.57 10.51 -10.35
C PHE A 552 -35.04 11.73 -9.59
N THR A 553 -34.17 12.69 -9.35
CA THR A 553 -34.51 13.99 -8.73
C THR A 553 -34.01 15.11 -9.62
N GLY A 554 -34.65 16.27 -9.56
CA GLY A 554 -34.16 17.47 -10.24
C GLY A 554 -34.70 18.71 -9.58
N ALA A 555 -33.96 19.80 -9.67
CA ALA A 555 -34.37 21.07 -9.08
C ALA A 555 -33.97 22.26 -9.95
N THR A 556 -34.64 23.38 -9.70
CA THR A 556 -34.25 24.69 -10.18
C THR A 556 -34.33 25.68 -9.02
N GLY A 557 -33.51 26.72 -9.06
CA GLY A 557 -33.51 27.84 -8.12
C GLY A 557 -33.96 29.13 -8.80
N GLY A 558 -33.16 30.18 -8.63
CA GLY A 558 -33.43 31.49 -9.26
C GLY A 558 -33.27 31.51 -10.78
N LEU A 559 -32.62 30.50 -11.36
CA LEU A 559 -32.60 30.21 -12.79
C LEU A 559 -33.47 29.00 -13.09
N SER A 560 -33.83 28.80 -14.36
CA SER A 560 -34.74 27.74 -14.76
C SER A 560 -34.16 26.87 -15.87
N GLU A 561 -34.51 25.58 -15.83
CA GLU A 561 -34.26 24.62 -16.90
C GLU A 561 -35.22 23.42 -16.78
N GLU A 562 -35.50 22.79 -17.92
CA GLU A 562 -36.31 21.59 -18.00
C GLU A 562 -35.41 20.35 -17.97
N HIS A 563 -35.63 19.48 -16.98
CA HIS A 563 -34.97 18.17 -16.86
C HIS A 563 -35.92 17.06 -17.25
N THR A 564 -35.61 16.31 -18.31
CA THR A 564 -36.47 15.22 -18.80
C THR A 564 -35.71 13.92 -18.99
N ILE A 565 -36.22 12.82 -18.43
CA ILE A 565 -35.78 11.44 -18.69
C ILE A 565 -36.64 10.85 -19.81
N LEU A 566 -36.00 10.55 -20.93
CA LEU A 566 -36.61 10.07 -22.17
C LEU A 566 -36.74 8.55 -22.22
N ALA A 567 -35.82 7.83 -21.58
CA ALA A 567 -35.83 6.36 -21.50
C ALA A 567 -35.15 5.93 -20.21
N TRP A 568 -35.60 4.82 -19.62
CA TRP A 568 -35.01 4.24 -18.43
C TRP A 568 -35.14 2.73 -18.45
N THR A 569 -34.02 2.03 -18.39
CA THR A 569 -33.95 0.58 -18.31
C THR A 569 -33.11 0.11 -17.13
N VAL A 570 -33.44 -1.08 -16.64
CA VAL A 570 -32.65 -1.82 -15.67
C VAL A 570 -32.44 -3.23 -16.21
N SER A 571 -31.19 -3.68 -16.23
CA SER A 571 -30.81 -5.01 -16.73
C SER A 571 -30.00 -5.78 -15.71
N PHE A 572 -30.14 -7.11 -15.72
CA PHE A 572 -29.39 -8.02 -14.85
C PHE A 572 -28.56 -9.01 -15.66
N LYS A 573 -27.45 -9.46 -15.08
CA LYS A 573 -26.60 -10.47 -15.69
C LYS A 573 -27.31 -11.84 -15.69
N SER A 574 -27.29 -12.55 -16.83
CA SER A 574 -27.97 -13.85 -16.94
C SER A 574 -27.37 -14.88 -15.96
N GLN A 575 -28.21 -15.47 -15.10
CA GLN A 575 -27.80 -16.56 -14.23
C GLN A 575 -27.69 -17.86 -15.04
N LYS A 576 -26.50 -18.46 -15.12
CA LYS A 576 -26.40 -19.89 -15.44
C LYS A 576 -27.02 -20.68 -14.28
N ALA A 577 -27.91 -21.62 -14.61
CA ALA A 577 -28.69 -22.40 -13.65
C ALA A 577 -27.83 -23.02 -12.54
N ASN A 578 -28.32 -22.91 -11.31
CA ASN A 578 -27.69 -23.34 -10.06
C ASN A 578 -27.31 -24.82 -10.04
N GLY A 579 -26.04 -25.12 -9.74
CA GLY A 579 -25.65 -26.36 -9.08
C GLY A 579 -25.68 -26.14 -7.57
N GLU A 580 -26.31 -27.07 -6.86
CA GLU A 580 -26.54 -27.07 -5.41
C GLU A 580 -25.27 -26.80 -4.58
N GLN A 581 -25.37 -25.93 -3.57
CA GLN A 581 -24.33 -25.73 -2.57
C GLN A 581 -24.26 -26.94 -1.64
N ILE A 582 -23.22 -27.76 -1.84
CA ILE A 582 -22.75 -28.72 -0.84
C ILE A 582 -21.77 -27.99 0.08
N SER A 583 -22.05 -28.03 1.39
CA SER A 583 -21.14 -27.60 2.46
C SER A 583 -19.80 -28.35 2.34
N THR A 584 -18.70 -27.62 2.13
CA THR A 584 -17.35 -28.18 2.19
C THR A 584 -16.53 -27.42 3.24
N ASN A 585 -16.14 -28.12 4.31
CA ASN A 585 -15.15 -27.66 5.29
C ASN A 585 -13.76 -27.61 4.64
N LEU A 586 -13.50 -26.63 3.76
CA LEU A 586 -12.16 -26.32 3.26
C LEU A 586 -11.54 -25.21 4.13
N PRO A 587 -10.26 -25.32 4.54
CA PRO A 587 -9.61 -24.30 5.34
C PRO A 587 -9.48 -22.96 4.58
N PRO A 588 -9.49 -21.80 5.26
CA PRO A 588 -9.47 -20.50 4.60
C PRO A 588 -8.12 -20.27 3.90
N LEU A 589 -8.15 -19.91 2.61
CA LEU A 589 -6.97 -19.58 1.79
C LEU A 589 -6.21 -18.29 2.24
N GLU A 590 -6.55 -17.72 3.40
CA GLU A 590 -6.05 -16.40 3.84
C GLU A 590 -5.45 -16.39 5.26
N SER A 591 -5.59 -17.49 6.01
CA SER A 591 -5.18 -17.60 7.42
C SER A 591 -4.16 -18.71 7.65
N TYR A 592 -3.18 -18.46 8.52
CA TYR A 592 -2.23 -19.47 8.94
C TYR A 592 -2.90 -20.58 9.75
N ILE A 593 -2.42 -21.81 9.59
CA ILE A 593 -2.89 -22.97 10.32
C ILE A 593 -1.95 -23.22 11.51
N LEU A 594 -2.54 -23.29 12.70
CA LEU A 594 -1.83 -23.43 13.97
C LEU A 594 -2.17 -24.77 14.63
N PHE A 595 -1.27 -25.25 15.47
CA PHE A 595 -1.45 -26.44 16.30
C PHE A 595 -1.65 -26.01 17.75
N GLU A 596 -2.89 -25.81 18.16
CA GLU A 596 -3.23 -25.23 19.48
C GLU A 596 -3.57 -26.30 20.54
N GLU A 597 -3.93 -27.51 20.10
CA GLU A 597 -4.31 -28.61 20.99
C GLU A 597 -3.09 -29.28 21.65
N GLY A 598 -3.21 -29.72 22.90
CA GLY A 598 -2.13 -30.42 23.61
C GLY A 598 -2.61 -31.23 24.82
N ASN A 599 -1.93 -32.33 25.11
CA ASN A 599 -2.21 -33.18 26.27
C ASN A 599 -1.39 -32.72 27.48
N LEU A 600 -1.88 -31.71 28.21
CA LEU A 600 -1.16 -31.12 29.34
C LEU A 600 -0.78 -32.15 30.42
N THR A 601 -1.66 -33.10 30.72
CA THR A 601 -1.38 -34.16 31.71
C THR A 601 -0.24 -35.07 31.25
N GLY A 602 -0.19 -35.39 29.95
CA GLY A 602 0.89 -36.18 29.36
C GLY A 602 2.21 -35.42 29.33
N ILE A 603 2.16 -34.13 28.97
CA ILE A 603 3.32 -33.22 28.97
C ILE A 603 3.89 -33.10 30.38
N GLU A 604 3.06 -32.83 31.39
CA GLU A 604 3.48 -32.73 32.79
C GLU A 604 4.15 -34.03 33.26
N LYS A 605 3.51 -35.19 33.01
CA LYS A 605 4.06 -36.49 33.40
C LYS A 605 5.45 -36.72 32.82
N LYS A 606 5.63 -36.45 31.52
CA LYS A 606 6.91 -36.63 30.84
C LYS A 606 7.96 -35.60 31.24
N PHE A 607 7.56 -34.35 31.45
CA PHE A 607 8.46 -33.32 31.96
C PHE A 607 9.03 -33.72 33.33
N ARG A 608 8.19 -34.23 34.25
CA ARG A 608 8.60 -34.71 35.58
C ARG A 608 9.52 -35.92 35.52
N GLU A 609 9.23 -36.88 34.64
CA GLU A 609 10.06 -38.05 34.39
C GLU A 609 11.49 -37.65 33.99
N PHE A 610 11.64 -36.69 33.08
CA PHE A 610 12.96 -36.23 32.63
C PHE A 610 13.67 -35.29 33.62
N CYS A 611 12.93 -34.50 34.41
CA CYS A 611 13.53 -33.76 35.52
C CYS A 611 14.30 -34.71 36.47
N ALA A 612 13.70 -35.86 36.77
CA ALA A 612 14.32 -36.88 37.62
C ALA A 612 15.54 -37.55 36.95
N LEU A 613 15.49 -37.79 35.64
CA LEU A 613 16.59 -38.44 34.89
C LEU A 613 17.79 -37.52 34.66
N GLU A 614 17.57 -36.22 34.43
CA GLU A 614 18.64 -35.24 34.19
C GLU A 614 19.27 -34.70 35.48
N SER A 615 18.81 -35.16 36.65
CA SER A 615 19.26 -34.67 37.98
C SER A 615 19.18 -33.14 38.11
N THR A 616 18.20 -32.52 37.46
CA THR A 616 18.04 -31.05 37.46
C THR A 616 17.20 -30.58 38.64
N SER A 617 17.65 -29.55 39.35
CA SER A 617 16.96 -28.97 40.51
C SER A 617 15.82 -28.03 40.12
N ILE A 618 14.84 -28.53 39.36
CA ILE A 618 13.62 -27.80 39.02
C ILE A 618 12.59 -28.01 40.13
N SER A 619 12.19 -26.94 40.80
CA SER A 619 11.22 -26.98 41.91
C SER A 619 9.78 -27.20 41.42
N GLU A 620 8.91 -27.74 42.29
CA GLU A 620 7.47 -27.87 42.00
C GLU A 620 6.81 -26.55 41.61
N GLN A 621 7.22 -25.44 42.21
CA GLN A 621 6.70 -24.11 41.88
C GLN A 621 7.06 -23.71 40.44
N GLN A 622 8.28 -24.03 39.99
CA GLN A 622 8.70 -23.79 38.61
C GLN A 622 7.92 -24.66 37.63
N ILE A 623 7.66 -25.93 37.96
CA ILE A 623 6.85 -26.83 37.11
C ILE A 623 5.43 -26.28 36.95
N GLN A 624 4.78 -25.87 38.04
CA GLN A 624 3.42 -25.30 37.98
C GLN A 624 3.38 -23.97 37.21
N SER A 625 4.43 -23.13 37.34
CA SER A 625 4.58 -21.91 36.55
C SER A 625 4.68 -22.22 35.04
N LEU A 626 5.48 -23.23 34.67
CA LEU A 626 5.65 -23.65 33.28
C LEU A 626 4.36 -24.22 32.67
N LEU A 627 3.53 -24.92 33.45
CA LEU A 627 2.24 -25.43 32.98
C LEU A 627 1.20 -24.31 32.75
N ASN A 628 1.33 -23.16 33.41
CA ASN A 628 0.49 -21.99 33.18
C ASN A 628 1.08 -21.05 32.11
N MET A 629 1.10 -21.54 30.87
CA MET A 629 1.75 -20.92 29.71
C MET A 629 1.27 -19.49 29.38
N SER A 630 0.00 -19.19 29.66
CA SER A 630 -0.56 -17.84 29.50
C SER A 630 0.12 -16.81 30.42
N SER A 631 0.72 -17.24 31.53
CA SER A 631 1.27 -16.39 32.59
C SER A 631 2.80 -16.29 32.60
N TRP A 632 3.48 -16.92 31.64
CA TRP A 632 4.94 -16.98 31.58
C TRP A 632 5.57 -15.59 31.58
N LYS A 633 6.66 -15.48 32.35
CA LYS A 633 7.51 -14.29 32.48
C LYS A 633 8.92 -14.61 32.00
N MET A 634 9.82 -13.61 32.09
CA MET A 634 11.23 -13.78 31.72
C MET A 634 11.90 -14.94 32.46
N VAL A 635 11.53 -15.18 33.72
CA VAL A 635 12.09 -16.27 34.53
C VAL A 635 11.75 -17.65 33.93
N ASP A 636 10.50 -17.83 33.49
CA ASP A 636 10.04 -19.07 32.83
C ASP A 636 10.72 -19.26 31.48
N CYS A 637 10.81 -18.20 30.67
CA CYS A 637 11.55 -18.22 29.40
C CYS A 637 13.03 -18.59 29.61
N SER A 638 13.69 -17.99 30.61
CA SER A 638 15.08 -18.30 30.95
C SER A 638 15.25 -19.74 31.43
N LEU A 639 14.29 -20.28 32.19
CA LEU A 639 14.30 -21.67 32.62
C LEU A 639 14.20 -22.62 31.41
N ILE A 640 13.27 -22.37 30.49
CA ILE A 640 13.14 -23.15 29.24
C ILE A 640 14.43 -23.10 28.41
N VAL A 641 15.03 -21.92 28.24
CA VAL A 641 16.31 -21.80 27.52
C VAL A 641 17.42 -22.59 28.20
N ASN A 642 17.49 -22.58 29.52
CA ASN A 642 18.48 -23.36 30.28
C ASN A 642 18.25 -24.86 30.12
N ILE A 643 17.00 -25.32 30.20
CA ILE A 643 16.64 -26.72 29.99
C ILE A 643 17.08 -27.18 28.60
N ILE A 644 16.75 -26.41 27.54
CA ILE A 644 17.08 -26.81 26.17
C ILE A 644 18.60 -26.86 25.93
N LYS A 645 19.38 -26.05 26.66
CA LYS A 645 20.85 -26.09 26.61
C LYS A 645 21.48 -27.27 27.36
N GLN A 646 20.82 -27.77 28.40
CA GLN A 646 21.42 -28.72 29.36
C GLN A 646 20.95 -30.16 29.17
N TRP A 647 19.68 -30.36 28.82
CA TRP A 647 19.10 -31.69 28.72
C TRP A 647 19.53 -32.41 27.45
N LYS A 648 19.56 -33.74 27.51
CA LYS A 648 19.78 -34.59 26.33
C LYS A 648 18.65 -34.40 25.33
N PHE A 649 18.99 -34.53 24.06
CA PHE A 649 18.08 -34.34 22.94
C PHE A 649 16.78 -35.14 23.06
N ASP A 650 16.86 -36.43 23.38
CA ASP A 650 15.69 -37.33 23.55
C ASP A 650 14.72 -36.91 24.67
N HIS A 651 15.15 -36.03 25.58
CA HIS A 651 14.36 -35.59 26.73
C HIS A 651 13.67 -34.24 26.50
N LEU A 652 13.92 -33.58 25.37
CA LEU A 652 13.45 -32.21 25.12
C LEU A 652 12.00 -32.12 24.63
N PHE A 653 11.39 -33.21 24.15
CA PHE A 653 10.05 -33.14 23.53
C PHE A 653 8.94 -32.52 24.42
N PRO A 654 8.82 -32.77 25.74
CA PRO A 654 7.79 -32.09 26.54
C PRO A 654 8.08 -30.59 26.69
N VAL A 655 9.35 -30.18 26.62
CA VAL A 655 9.77 -28.78 26.68
C VAL A 655 9.37 -28.05 25.41
N ILE A 656 9.60 -28.67 24.25
CA ILE A 656 9.18 -28.15 22.94
C ILE A 656 7.65 -28.08 22.85
N ASP A 657 6.93 -29.07 23.41
CA ASP A 657 5.46 -29.07 23.43
C ASP A 657 4.88 -27.94 24.30
N LEU A 658 5.47 -27.68 25.47
CA LEU A 658 5.13 -26.51 26.30
C LEU A 658 5.39 -25.20 25.56
N LEU A 659 6.57 -25.07 24.95
CA LEU A 659 6.91 -23.85 24.20
C LEU A 659 5.95 -23.62 23.03
N ARG A 660 5.59 -24.68 22.28
CA ARG A 660 4.61 -24.65 21.19
C ARG A 660 3.27 -24.06 21.63
N LEU A 661 2.77 -24.48 22.79
CA LEU A 661 1.50 -24.00 23.34
C LEU A 661 1.64 -22.57 23.93
N ALA A 662 2.79 -22.26 24.51
CA ALA A 662 3.08 -20.94 25.09
C ALA A 662 3.16 -19.83 24.03
N VAL A 663 3.75 -20.10 22.85
CA VAL A 663 3.82 -19.08 21.78
C VAL A 663 2.45 -18.75 21.18
N VAL A 664 1.47 -19.65 21.24
CA VAL A 664 0.09 -19.38 20.80
C VAL A 664 -0.68 -18.63 21.89
N SER A 665 -0.59 -19.10 23.13
CA SER A 665 -1.38 -18.56 24.24
C SER A 665 -0.85 -17.23 24.80
N ASN A 666 0.40 -16.87 24.51
CA ASN A 666 1.02 -15.66 25.01
C ASN A 666 1.89 -14.95 23.95
N LYS A 667 1.37 -13.85 23.42
CA LYS A 667 2.05 -12.96 22.45
C LYS A 667 3.42 -12.48 22.92
N TRP A 668 3.56 -12.15 24.20
CA TRP A 668 4.83 -11.66 24.74
C TRP A 668 5.89 -12.78 24.77
N VAL A 669 5.49 -14.02 25.06
CA VAL A 669 6.37 -15.20 24.98
C VAL A 669 6.82 -15.43 23.54
N ALA A 670 5.89 -15.41 22.58
CA ALA A 670 6.21 -15.53 21.15
C ALA A 670 7.27 -14.51 20.73
N GLN A 671 7.04 -13.23 21.02
CA GLN A 671 7.99 -12.16 20.69
C GLN A 671 9.35 -12.31 21.42
N THR A 672 9.33 -12.74 22.68
CA THR A 672 10.55 -12.94 23.48
C THR A 672 11.41 -14.05 22.89
N PHE A 673 10.81 -15.20 22.58
CA PHE A 673 11.54 -16.29 21.95
C PHE A 673 11.98 -15.96 20.52
N SER A 674 11.19 -15.23 19.72
CA SER A 674 11.68 -14.73 18.42
C SER A 674 12.92 -13.87 18.58
N LYS A 675 12.94 -12.93 19.54
CA LYS A 675 14.11 -12.07 19.79
C LYS A 675 15.33 -12.90 20.23
N LEU A 676 15.14 -13.85 21.15
CA LEU A 676 16.21 -14.74 21.60
C LEU A 676 16.76 -15.59 20.46
N PHE A 677 15.90 -16.12 19.60
CA PHE A 677 16.31 -16.90 18.43
C PHE A 677 17.03 -16.05 17.36
N ILE A 678 16.75 -14.74 17.30
CA ILE A 678 17.41 -13.79 16.39
C ILE A 678 18.79 -13.35 16.92
N GLN A 679 18.93 -13.16 18.23
CA GLN A 679 20.13 -12.53 18.84
C GLN A 679 21.38 -13.42 18.88
N ASN A 680 21.23 -14.75 18.92
CA ASN A 680 22.37 -15.69 18.96
C ASN A 680 22.55 -16.40 17.61
N GLN A 681 23.32 -15.79 16.70
CA GLN A 681 23.57 -16.33 15.35
C GLN A 681 24.34 -17.67 15.32
N LYS A 682 24.91 -18.13 16.43
CA LYS A 682 25.66 -19.40 16.53
C LYS A 682 24.91 -20.53 17.24
N ASP A 683 23.80 -20.23 17.92
CA ASP A 683 23.00 -21.18 18.70
C ASP A 683 21.51 -20.99 18.39
N HIS A 684 21.11 -21.20 17.14
CA HIS A 684 19.71 -21.09 16.75
C HIS A 684 18.94 -22.26 17.34
N LEU A 685 18.25 -22.07 18.46
CA LEU A 685 17.51 -23.16 19.11
C LEU A 685 16.62 -23.94 18.14
N LEU A 686 15.75 -23.25 17.38
CA LEU A 686 14.85 -23.90 16.44
C LEU A 686 15.58 -24.54 15.25
N LEU A 687 16.62 -23.90 14.70
CA LEU A 687 17.39 -24.49 13.60
C LEU A 687 18.32 -25.61 14.07
N ASN A 688 18.83 -25.58 15.30
CA ASN A 688 19.60 -26.66 15.92
C ASN A 688 18.69 -27.85 16.21
N VAL A 689 17.46 -27.57 16.65
CA VAL A 689 16.39 -28.56 16.82
C VAL A 689 16.05 -29.20 15.46
N LEU A 690 15.96 -28.40 14.38
CA LEU A 690 15.71 -28.87 13.01
C LEU A 690 16.96 -29.52 12.34
N ASP A 691 18.17 -29.08 12.66
CA ASP A 691 19.42 -29.64 12.09
C ASP A 691 19.68 -31.03 12.65
N ARG A 692 19.36 -31.22 13.93
CA ARG A 692 19.38 -32.53 14.61
C ARG A 692 18.30 -33.50 14.13
N LEU A 693 17.42 -33.11 13.19
CA LEU A 693 16.60 -34.07 12.45
C LEU A 693 17.47 -35.11 11.72
N LYS A 694 18.70 -34.74 11.32
CA LYS A 694 19.67 -35.64 10.70
C LYS A 694 20.19 -36.72 11.67
N GLU A 695 20.11 -36.47 12.97
CA GLU A 695 20.53 -37.39 14.04
C GLU A 695 19.39 -38.34 14.47
N ALA A 696 18.17 -38.12 13.94
CA ALA A 696 17.00 -38.93 14.28
C ALA A 696 17.10 -40.33 13.66
N ASN A 697 17.52 -41.31 14.47
CA ASN A 697 17.38 -42.73 14.15
C ASN A 697 15.92 -43.17 14.32
N GLU A 698 15.56 -44.36 13.83
CA GLU A 698 14.20 -44.97 13.79
C GLU A 698 13.48 -45.13 15.16
N THR A 699 13.97 -44.54 16.25
CA THR A 699 13.38 -44.60 17.58
C THR A 699 12.16 -43.66 17.71
N ASN A 700 11.13 -44.10 18.46
CA ASN A 700 9.89 -43.33 18.69
C ASN A 700 10.09 -41.93 19.33
N SER A 701 11.19 -41.69 20.05
CA SER A 701 11.51 -40.41 20.71
C SER A 701 11.83 -39.32 19.68
N SER A 702 12.67 -39.64 18.70
CA SER A 702 13.10 -38.71 17.64
C SER A 702 11.89 -38.24 16.82
N TYR A 703 10.99 -39.15 16.43
CA TYR A 703 9.77 -38.82 15.68
C TYR A 703 8.85 -37.82 16.40
N SER A 704 8.62 -38.03 17.69
CA SER A 704 7.76 -37.16 18.51
C SER A 704 8.35 -35.75 18.59
N TYR A 705 9.67 -35.68 18.69
CA TYR A 705 10.40 -34.42 18.73
C TYR A 705 10.34 -33.64 17.41
N CYS A 706 10.56 -34.31 16.26
CA CYS A 706 10.44 -33.71 14.94
C CYS A 706 9.04 -33.09 14.74
N LEU A 707 8.01 -33.86 15.08
CA LEU A 707 6.62 -33.43 14.96
C LEU A 707 6.35 -32.16 15.77
N LEU A 708 6.77 -32.16 17.05
CA LEU A 708 6.53 -31.03 17.95
C LEU A 708 7.30 -29.78 17.54
N THR A 709 8.49 -29.95 16.99
CA THR A 709 9.30 -28.85 16.42
C THR A 709 8.58 -28.19 15.26
N LEU A 710 8.05 -28.98 14.32
CA LEU A 710 7.33 -28.42 13.18
C LEU A 710 6.02 -27.79 13.59
N ARG A 711 5.32 -28.35 14.60
CA ARG A 711 4.15 -27.71 15.17
C ARG A 711 4.49 -26.38 15.87
N LEU A 712 5.61 -26.31 16.58
CA LEU A 712 6.13 -25.05 17.14
C LEU A 712 6.42 -24.04 16.02
N LEU A 713 7.10 -24.46 14.94
CA LEU A 713 7.37 -23.61 13.78
C LEU A 713 6.07 -23.07 13.16
N ASN A 714 5.05 -23.91 12.98
CA ASN A 714 3.73 -23.48 12.49
C ASN A 714 3.05 -22.49 13.44
N ASN A 715 3.22 -22.66 14.74
CA ASN A 715 2.69 -21.73 15.72
C ASN A 715 3.41 -20.38 15.75
N MET A 716 4.64 -20.31 15.24
CA MET A 716 5.37 -19.05 15.08
C MET A 716 4.76 -18.15 14.00
N PHE A 717 3.86 -18.61 13.13
CA PHE A 717 3.21 -17.72 12.18
C PHE A 717 2.19 -16.76 12.81
N THR A 718 1.80 -16.99 14.07
CA THR A 718 0.86 -16.15 14.85
C THR A 718 1.27 -14.68 14.91
N GLU A 719 2.53 -14.42 15.27
CA GLU A 719 3.02 -13.08 15.60
C GLU A 719 3.95 -12.49 14.55
N LYS A 720 3.90 -11.16 14.35
CA LYS A 720 4.68 -10.48 13.29
C LYS A 720 6.17 -10.71 13.44
N LEU A 721 6.71 -10.59 14.64
CA LEU A 721 8.14 -10.77 14.90
C LEU A 721 8.60 -12.22 14.64
N SER A 722 7.72 -13.17 14.96
CA SER A 722 7.92 -14.59 14.71
C SER A 722 7.91 -14.90 13.21
N ARG A 723 7.01 -14.28 12.42
CA ARG A 723 7.02 -14.38 10.96
C ARG A 723 8.29 -13.81 10.33
N VAL A 724 8.81 -12.69 10.84
CA VAL A 724 10.10 -12.15 10.39
C VAL A 724 11.23 -13.14 10.65
N TYR A 725 11.23 -13.82 11.81
CA TYR A 725 12.18 -14.89 12.10
C TYR A 725 12.04 -16.05 11.11
N VAL A 726 10.83 -16.57 10.90
CA VAL A 726 10.59 -17.68 9.95
C VAL A 726 10.99 -17.29 8.52
N ASN A 727 10.67 -16.08 8.07
CA ASN A 727 11.04 -15.57 6.76
C ASN A 727 12.57 -15.45 6.61
N LYS A 728 13.27 -14.96 7.65
CA LYS A 728 14.73 -14.84 7.65
C LYS A 728 15.44 -16.18 7.43
N PHE A 729 14.85 -17.27 7.90
CA PHE A 729 15.42 -18.61 7.84
C PHE A 729 14.65 -19.56 6.92
N SER A 730 13.79 -19.05 6.04
CA SER A 730 12.95 -19.87 5.18
C SER A 730 13.78 -20.78 4.27
N GLU A 731 14.90 -20.28 3.76
CA GLU A 731 15.84 -21.08 2.94
C GLU A 731 16.41 -22.26 3.73
N THR A 732 16.97 -22.00 4.92
CA THR A 732 17.51 -23.05 5.80
C THR A 732 16.43 -24.04 6.25
N ILE A 733 15.23 -23.55 6.55
CA ILE A 733 14.09 -24.41 6.91
C ILE A 733 13.73 -25.32 5.73
N LEU A 734 13.69 -24.78 4.50
CA LEU A 734 13.43 -25.59 3.30
C LEU A 734 14.57 -26.57 3.01
N ASP A 735 15.84 -26.16 3.14
CA ASP A 735 17.00 -27.05 3.01
C ASP A 735 16.88 -28.22 3.98
N GLN A 736 16.65 -27.93 5.27
CA GLN A 736 16.55 -28.96 6.30
C GLN A 736 15.34 -29.87 6.07
N LEU A 737 14.18 -29.33 5.70
CA LEU A 737 13.01 -30.16 5.38
C LEU A 737 13.25 -31.04 4.13
N CYS A 738 13.96 -30.53 3.14
CA CYS A 738 14.27 -31.27 1.91
C CYS A 738 15.39 -32.29 2.08
N GLU A 739 16.43 -32.02 2.87
CA GLU A 739 17.54 -32.94 3.12
C GLU A 739 17.11 -34.13 3.97
N ASN A 740 16.11 -33.95 4.84
CA ASN A 740 15.53 -35.01 5.67
C ASN A 740 14.50 -35.87 4.89
N LYS A 741 14.80 -36.25 3.63
CA LYS A 741 13.92 -37.09 2.77
C LYS A 741 13.58 -38.44 3.38
N HIS A 742 14.37 -38.93 4.34
CA HIS A 742 14.04 -40.13 5.11
C HIS A 742 12.67 -40.05 5.81
N PHE A 743 12.13 -38.85 6.07
CA PHE A 743 10.80 -38.66 6.68
C PHE A 743 9.68 -38.41 5.66
N SER A 744 9.95 -37.91 4.45
CA SER A 744 8.93 -37.76 3.41
C SER A 744 8.77 -39.04 2.56
N ALA A 745 9.85 -39.79 2.35
CA ALA A 745 9.90 -40.96 1.48
C ALA A 745 9.66 -42.31 2.18
N HIS A 746 9.68 -42.39 3.51
CA HIS A 746 9.46 -43.68 4.19
C HIS A 746 8.01 -44.14 4.06
N LEU A 747 7.82 -45.35 3.56
CA LEU A 747 6.51 -46.02 3.43
C LEU A 747 5.75 -46.15 4.76
N GLN A 748 6.41 -45.99 5.91
CA GLN A 748 5.80 -46.18 7.25
C GLN A 748 5.37 -44.90 7.99
N ASN A 749 5.59 -43.70 7.43
CA ASN A 749 5.23 -42.47 8.15
C ASN A 749 3.73 -42.26 8.20
N LYS A 750 3.17 -42.04 9.39
CA LYS A 750 1.73 -41.88 9.63
C LYS A 750 1.22 -40.56 9.03
N ALA A 751 -0.02 -40.57 8.53
CA ALA A 751 -0.66 -39.42 7.86
C ALA A 751 -0.57 -38.10 8.64
N TYR A 752 -0.75 -38.13 9.96
CA TYR A 752 -0.68 -36.91 10.79
C TYR A 752 0.69 -36.21 10.76
N ILE A 753 1.78 -36.93 10.48
CA ILE A 753 3.13 -36.36 10.38
C ILE A 753 3.26 -35.60 9.05
N ARG A 754 2.84 -36.26 7.98
CA ARG A 754 2.81 -35.70 6.62
C ARG A 754 1.94 -34.44 6.60
N ASN A 755 0.82 -34.45 7.33
CA ASN A 755 -0.07 -33.29 7.49
C ASN A 755 0.64 -32.07 8.13
N VAL A 756 1.46 -32.26 9.17
CA VAL A 756 2.23 -31.15 9.78
C VAL A 756 3.26 -30.56 8.82
N TRP A 757 3.91 -31.41 8.01
CA TRP A 757 4.87 -30.97 6.99
C TRP A 757 4.20 -30.11 5.93
N ILE A 758 3.13 -30.61 5.31
CA ILE A 758 2.44 -29.88 4.25
C ILE A 758 1.78 -28.61 4.78
N THR A 759 1.34 -28.60 6.04
CA THR A 759 0.89 -27.39 6.74
C THR A 759 2.00 -26.34 6.84
N THR A 760 3.25 -26.77 7.08
CA THR A 760 4.43 -25.89 7.11
C THR A 760 4.65 -25.24 5.75
N PHE A 761 4.58 -26.02 4.66
CA PHE A 761 4.69 -25.48 3.30
C PHE A 761 3.53 -24.54 2.97
N PHE A 762 2.29 -24.87 3.33
CA PHE A 762 1.14 -23.99 3.15
C PHE A 762 1.32 -22.65 3.88
N ASN A 763 1.75 -22.68 5.15
CA ASN A 763 2.00 -21.47 5.93
C ASN A 763 3.15 -20.64 5.33
N LEU A 764 4.19 -21.28 4.78
CA LEU A 764 5.25 -20.60 4.02
C LEU A 764 4.72 -19.97 2.73
N SER A 765 3.87 -20.67 1.97
CA SER A 765 3.19 -20.12 0.78
C SER A 765 2.38 -18.86 1.14
N LEU A 766 1.62 -18.90 2.23
CA LEU A 766 0.88 -17.73 2.72
C LEU A 766 1.80 -16.60 3.19
N LEU A 767 2.92 -16.91 3.85
CA LEU A 767 3.91 -15.91 4.23
C LEU A 767 4.50 -15.21 3.00
N PHE A 768 4.78 -15.98 1.95
CA PHE A 768 5.32 -15.48 0.70
C PHE A 768 4.35 -14.52 -0.01
N THR A 769 3.03 -14.72 0.10
CA THR A 769 2.07 -13.72 -0.40
C THR A 769 2.12 -12.37 0.34
N LYS A 770 2.64 -12.33 1.57
CA LYS A 770 2.60 -11.15 2.45
C LYS A 770 3.95 -10.43 2.57
N GLU A 771 5.06 -11.14 2.39
CA GLU A 771 6.41 -10.65 2.67
C GLU A 771 7.35 -10.64 1.43
N PHE A 772 6.80 -10.82 0.21
CA PHE A 772 7.49 -10.69 -1.09
C PHE A 772 8.85 -11.42 -1.18
N PRO A 773 8.88 -12.76 -1.29
CA PRO A 773 10.11 -13.54 -1.41
C PRO A 773 10.80 -13.31 -2.77
N SER A 774 12.02 -13.84 -2.94
CA SER A 774 12.59 -13.97 -4.29
C SER A 774 11.80 -14.97 -5.13
N GLU A 775 11.74 -14.73 -6.43
CA GLU A 775 11.14 -15.64 -7.41
C GLU A 775 11.70 -17.07 -7.28
N GLU A 776 13.01 -17.19 -7.11
CA GLU A 776 13.71 -18.47 -6.88
C GLU A 776 13.15 -19.25 -5.67
N MET A 777 12.84 -18.56 -4.57
CA MET A 777 12.27 -19.19 -3.38
C MET A 777 10.83 -19.66 -3.59
N THR A 778 10.04 -18.89 -4.35
CA THR A 778 8.66 -19.27 -4.72
C THR A 778 8.67 -20.52 -5.61
N VAL A 779 9.51 -20.54 -6.64
CA VAL A 779 9.68 -21.70 -7.55
C VAL A 779 10.18 -22.92 -6.79
N ARG A 780 11.16 -22.72 -5.92
CA ARG A 780 11.70 -23.81 -5.08
C ARG A 780 10.63 -24.40 -4.17
N LEU A 781 9.86 -23.57 -3.48
CA LEU A 781 8.75 -24.03 -2.64
C LEU A 781 7.67 -24.73 -3.45
N PHE A 782 7.34 -24.23 -4.64
CA PHE A 782 6.41 -24.89 -5.56
C PHE A 782 6.89 -26.30 -5.90
N ASN A 783 8.14 -26.47 -6.35
CA ASN A 783 8.69 -27.77 -6.69
C ASN A 783 8.66 -28.76 -5.52
N ILE A 784 8.91 -28.27 -4.29
CA ILE A 784 8.85 -29.09 -3.07
C ILE A 784 7.42 -29.56 -2.80
N VAL A 785 6.44 -28.66 -2.89
CA VAL A 785 5.02 -29.01 -2.71
C VAL A 785 4.55 -29.96 -3.81
N PHE A 786 5.08 -29.81 -5.03
CA PHE A 786 4.76 -30.67 -6.17
C PHE A 786 5.29 -32.09 -5.95
N GLU A 787 6.57 -32.22 -5.62
CA GLU A 787 7.22 -33.50 -5.29
C GLU A 787 6.49 -34.18 -4.12
N PHE A 788 6.09 -33.41 -3.09
CA PHE A 788 5.30 -33.93 -1.98
C PHE A 788 3.96 -34.50 -2.44
N LEU A 789 3.21 -33.74 -3.25
CA LEU A 789 1.91 -34.18 -3.75
C LEU A 789 2.04 -35.40 -4.65
N GLU A 790 2.99 -35.41 -5.57
CA GLU A 790 3.25 -36.55 -6.46
C GLU A 790 3.57 -37.82 -5.67
N ASN A 791 4.42 -37.70 -4.65
CA ASN A 791 4.76 -38.83 -3.79
C ASN A 791 3.55 -39.31 -2.99
N GLU A 792 2.75 -38.41 -2.40
CA GLU A 792 1.53 -38.76 -1.66
C GLU A 792 0.52 -39.50 -2.56
N CYS A 793 0.45 -39.13 -3.84
CA CYS A 793 -0.38 -39.81 -4.85
C CYS A 793 0.10 -41.24 -5.19
N LYS A 794 1.38 -41.55 -5.00
CA LYS A 794 1.95 -42.89 -5.27
C LYS A 794 1.80 -43.87 -4.10
N ARG A 795 1.45 -43.40 -2.90
CA ARG A 795 1.39 -44.23 -1.67
C ARG A 795 0.15 -45.14 -1.62
N GLU A 796 0.23 -46.30 -0.98
CA GLU A 796 -0.98 -47.12 -0.73
C GLU A 796 -1.89 -46.52 0.35
N ASP A 797 -1.31 -45.80 1.33
CA ASP A 797 -1.98 -45.16 2.47
C ASP A 797 -2.19 -43.64 2.28
N THR A 798 -2.52 -43.20 1.06
CA THR A 798 -2.74 -41.78 0.74
C THR A 798 -3.77 -41.15 1.67
N ASP A 799 -3.44 -39.97 2.19
CA ASP A 799 -4.33 -39.20 3.05
C ASP A 799 -4.90 -37.98 2.30
N GLU A 800 -6.23 -37.90 2.23
CA GLU A 800 -6.93 -36.82 1.52
C GLU A 800 -6.59 -35.44 2.08
N SER A 801 -6.42 -35.29 3.40
CA SER A 801 -6.12 -34.00 4.03
C SER A 801 -4.75 -33.46 3.61
N CYS A 802 -3.77 -34.36 3.41
CA CYS A 802 -2.45 -34.02 2.88
C CYS A 802 -2.55 -33.51 1.44
N CYS A 803 -3.32 -34.19 0.58
CA CYS A 803 -3.55 -33.77 -0.80
C CYS A 803 -4.24 -32.41 -0.88
N VAL A 804 -5.31 -32.20 -0.09
CA VAL A 804 -6.03 -30.91 -0.05
C VAL A 804 -5.10 -29.78 0.39
N MET A 805 -4.28 -30.00 1.42
CA MET A 805 -3.35 -28.97 1.91
C MET A 805 -2.28 -28.62 0.87
N ALA A 806 -1.74 -29.63 0.18
CA ALA A 806 -0.77 -29.41 -0.88
C ALA A 806 -1.37 -28.60 -2.04
N LEU A 807 -2.59 -28.95 -2.47
CA LEU A 807 -3.30 -28.22 -3.52
C LEU A 807 -3.58 -26.77 -3.10
N ASN A 808 -3.98 -26.53 -1.86
CA ASN A 808 -4.15 -25.17 -1.35
C ASN A 808 -2.84 -24.38 -1.35
N ALA A 809 -1.72 -25.00 -0.96
CA ALA A 809 -0.40 -24.36 -1.02
C ALA A 809 -0.02 -23.99 -2.46
N MET A 810 -0.31 -24.87 -3.43
CA MET A 810 -0.09 -24.59 -4.86
C MET A 810 -0.94 -23.44 -5.37
N VAL A 811 -2.22 -23.39 -5.02
CA VAL A 811 -3.13 -22.28 -5.39
C VAL A 811 -2.60 -20.95 -4.85
N VAL A 812 -2.10 -20.93 -3.62
CA VAL A 812 -1.51 -19.73 -3.01
C VAL A 812 -0.27 -19.30 -3.79
N LEU A 813 0.62 -20.22 -4.17
CA LEU A 813 1.84 -19.92 -4.91
C LEU A 813 1.57 -19.44 -6.34
N LEU A 814 0.63 -20.06 -7.06
CA LEU A 814 0.21 -19.65 -8.41
C LEU A 814 -0.38 -18.23 -8.43
N LYS A 815 -1.06 -17.83 -7.35
CA LYS A 815 -1.55 -16.44 -7.21
C LYS A 815 -0.40 -15.43 -7.06
N ILE A 816 0.75 -15.83 -6.50
CA ILE A 816 1.93 -14.96 -6.39
C ILE A 816 2.51 -14.73 -7.79
N THR A 817 2.72 -15.80 -8.55
CA THR A 817 3.30 -15.72 -9.90
C THR A 817 2.40 -14.94 -10.88
N SER A 818 1.08 -14.96 -10.68
CA SER A 818 0.12 -14.17 -11.49
C SER A 818 0.06 -12.67 -11.17
N LYS A 819 0.63 -12.23 -10.04
CA LYS A 819 0.57 -10.83 -9.56
C LYS A 819 1.80 -10.00 -9.94
N GLU A 820 2.88 -10.62 -10.39
CA GLU A 820 4.07 -9.89 -10.84
C GLU A 820 3.89 -9.49 -12.32
N ASP A 821 3.46 -8.26 -12.56
CA ASP A 821 3.30 -7.64 -13.90
C ASP A 821 4.64 -7.45 -14.65
N SER A 822 5.74 -8.06 -14.20
CA SER A 822 7.09 -7.91 -14.74
C SER A 822 7.78 -9.25 -15.03
N LEU A 823 7.04 -10.27 -15.50
CA LEU A 823 7.65 -11.54 -15.86
C LEU A 823 8.50 -11.38 -17.13
N ASN A 824 9.79 -11.64 -17.00
CA ASN A 824 10.69 -11.91 -18.12
C ASN A 824 10.18 -13.17 -18.87
N GLU A 825 10.47 -13.32 -20.17
CA GLU A 825 9.98 -14.47 -20.97
C GLU A 825 10.25 -15.83 -20.31
N ASP A 826 11.41 -15.98 -19.65
CA ASP A 826 11.82 -17.20 -18.93
C ASP A 826 10.89 -17.55 -17.75
N SER A 827 10.32 -16.54 -17.08
CA SER A 827 9.46 -16.72 -15.90
C SER A 827 8.03 -17.11 -16.29
N MET A 828 7.52 -16.54 -17.40
CA MET A 828 6.27 -17.01 -18.02
C MET A 828 6.40 -18.45 -18.52
N LEU A 829 7.50 -18.79 -19.20
CA LEU A 829 7.80 -20.16 -19.63
C LEU A 829 7.90 -21.13 -18.44
N HIS A 830 8.48 -20.71 -17.32
CA HIS A 830 8.54 -21.50 -16.09
C HIS A 830 7.17 -21.70 -15.43
N GLY A 831 6.36 -20.64 -15.29
CA GLY A 831 4.99 -20.75 -14.76
C GLY A 831 4.08 -21.64 -15.62
N LEU A 832 4.26 -21.58 -16.95
CA LEU A 832 3.59 -22.47 -17.90
C LEU A 832 4.06 -23.93 -17.77
N ALA A 833 5.35 -24.19 -17.60
CA ALA A 833 5.86 -25.54 -17.37
C ALA A 833 5.31 -26.15 -16.06
N LEU A 834 5.34 -25.37 -14.97
CA LEU A 834 4.84 -25.77 -13.65
C LEU A 834 3.33 -26.05 -13.65
N SER A 835 2.55 -25.28 -14.42
CA SER A 835 1.11 -25.50 -14.56
C SER A 835 0.80 -26.73 -15.43
N MET A 836 1.54 -26.98 -16.50
CA MET A 836 1.36 -28.18 -17.35
C MET A 836 1.65 -29.50 -16.59
N ASP A 837 2.70 -29.53 -15.77
CA ASP A 837 3.03 -30.69 -14.94
C ASP A 837 1.96 -30.94 -13.87
N LEU A 838 1.42 -29.87 -13.28
CA LEU A 838 0.33 -29.93 -12.32
C LEU A 838 -0.98 -30.43 -12.95
N VAL A 839 -1.38 -29.92 -14.12
CA VAL A 839 -2.55 -30.41 -14.86
C VAL A 839 -2.41 -31.89 -15.20
N THR A 840 -1.21 -32.33 -15.60
CA THR A 840 -0.94 -33.75 -15.90
C THR A 840 -1.08 -34.63 -14.68
N LEU A 841 -0.53 -34.23 -13.53
CA LEU A 841 -0.64 -34.94 -12.26
C LEU A 841 -2.09 -35.05 -11.79
N LEU A 842 -2.80 -33.91 -11.80
CA LEU A 842 -4.20 -33.80 -11.39
C LEU A 842 -5.12 -34.68 -12.24
N SER A 843 -4.93 -34.65 -13.57
CA SER A 843 -5.80 -35.36 -14.52
C SER A 843 -5.54 -36.86 -14.59
N ARG A 844 -4.30 -37.32 -14.32
CA ARG A 844 -3.93 -38.74 -14.49
C ARG A 844 -3.88 -39.55 -13.20
N GLN A 845 -3.45 -38.97 -12.08
CA GLN A 845 -3.17 -39.73 -10.86
C GLN A 845 -4.18 -39.48 -9.74
N LEU A 846 -4.56 -38.23 -9.47
CA LEU A 846 -5.50 -37.91 -8.40
C LEU A 846 -6.94 -38.25 -8.80
N ALA A 847 -7.34 -37.89 -10.02
CA ALA A 847 -8.66 -38.21 -10.54
C ALA A 847 -8.90 -39.73 -10.56
N THR A 848 -7.91 -40.54 -10.96
CA THR A 848 -8.04 -42.00 -11.02
C THR A 848 -8.09 -42.64 -9.63
N LYS A 849 -7.36 -42.11 -8.65
CA LYS A 849 -7.26 -42.70 -7.31
C LYS A 849 -8.49 -42.44 -6.43
N PHE A 850 -9.16 -41.32 -6.62
CA PHE A 850 -10.33 -40.92 -5.83
C PHE A 850 -11.66 -40.99 -6.64
N CYS A 851 -11.67 -41.59 -7.84
CA CYS A 851 -12.79 -41.55 -8.78
C CYS A 851 -14.05 -42.33 -8.36
N ASP A 852 -13.94 -43.32 -7.46
CA ASP A 852 -14.98 -44.34 -7.30
C ASP A 852 -15.91 -44.18 -6.07
N THR A 853 -15.83 -43.10 -5.30
CA THR A 853 -16.71 -42.93 -4.13
C THR A 853 -17.23 -41.50 -3.97
N GLN A 854 -18.53 -41.36 -3.66
CA GLN A 854 -19.18 -40.07 -3.29
C GLN A 854 -18.53 -39.38 -2.07
N GLN A 855 -17.59 -40.04 -1.41
CA GLN A 855 -16.93 -39.63 -0.18
C GLN A 855 -15.90 -38.50 -0.37
N HIS A 856 -15.36 -38.31 -1.59
CA HIS A 856 -14.27 -37.36 -1.90
C HIS A 856 -14.68 -36.18 -2.81
N ALA A 857 -15.98 -35.86 -2.86
CA ALA A 857 -16.52 -34.77 -3.68
C ALA A 857 -15.81 -33.39 -3.51
N PRO A 858 -15.37 -32.96 -2.30
CA PRO A 858 -14.69 -31.69 -2.11
C PRO A 858 -13.31 -31.62 -2.79
N LEU A 859 -12.53 -32.71 -2.74
CA LEU A 859 -11.23 -32.81 -3.39
C LEU A 859 -11.39 -32.76 -4.92
N HIS A 860 -12.39 -33.45 -5.48
CA HIS A 860 -12.71 -33.39 -6.90
C HIS A 860 -13.09 -31.98 -7.35
N ALA A 861 -13.94 -31.28 -6.58
CA ALA A 861 -14.31 -29.89 -6.89
C ALA A 861 -13.09 -28.95 -6.88
N LEU A 862 -12.17 -29.14 -5.92
CA LEU A 862 -10.91 -28.38 -5.85
C LEU A 862 -10.00 -28.67 -7.05
N ILE A 863 -9.81 -29.94 -7.40
CA ILE A 863 -9.01 -30.37 -8.56
C ILE A 863 -9.58 -29.77 -9.85
N HIS A 864 -10.89 -29.89 -10.08
CA HIS A 864 -11.54 -29.31 -11.25
C HIS A 864 -11.45 -27.78 -11.29
N SER A 865 -11.54 -27.12 -10.14
CA SER A 865 -11.36 -25.67 -10.05
C SER A 865 -9.93 -25.24 -10.41
N ILE A 866 -8.92 -26.01 -9.98
CA ILE A 866 -7.51 -25.74 -10.28
C ILE A 866 -7.24 -25.97 -11.77
N ILE A 867 -7.66 -27.10 -12.33
CA ILE A 867 -7.50 -27.40 -13.77
C ILE A 867 -8.15 -26.30 -14.62
N ARG A 868 -9.40 -25.91 -14.32
CA ARG A 868 -10.09 -24.83 -15.05
C ARG A 868 -9.35 -23.49 -14.95
N HIS A 869 -8.70 -23.22 -13.82
CA HIS A 869 -7.94 -21.98 -13.63
C HIS A 869 -6.58 -21.99 -14.33
N LEU A 870 -5.97 -23.18 -14.53
CA LEU A 870 -4.71 -23.36 -15.23
C LEU A 870 -4.88 -23.49 -16.75
N ASP A 871 -6.04 -23.96 -17.22
CA ASP A 871 -6.39 -24.05 -18.66
C ASP A 871 -6.82 -22.69 -19.26
N LEU A 872 -7.11 -21.69 -18.42
CA LEU A 872 -7.43 -20.30 -18.78
C LEU A 872 -6.16 -19.45 -18.79
#